data_AF-A0A2M9Z749-F1
#
_entry.id   AF-A0A2M9Z749-F1
#
_cell.length_a   1.000
_cell.length_b   1.000
_cell.length_c   1.000
_cell.angle_alpha   90.00
_cell.angle_beta   90.00
_cell.angle_gamma   90.00
#
_symmetry.space_group_name_H-M   'P 1'
#
loop_
_entity.id
_entity.type
_entity.pdbx_description
1 polymer ?
#
loop_
_entity_poly.entity_id
_entity_poly.type
_entity_poly.pdbx_seq_one_letter_code
_entity_poly.pdbx_strand_id
1 'polypeptide(L)'
;MNSHPNTKYSRVFDYMPDAGFLRKLNFTIRVLAASAYRFIKDECFIKASGISYTTIVSLIPMLIVALSLLTITSGLENRKEEIFDKINAFFLTSNINLDITPYLDTLGDIIDAARQIGAIGFVLLVFSATTVLRALENSFNSIWRLEEKRSMLQEFVFYFFVLSIGPLLLVIGDNLAQKVTDLFRPSHYLSMDKDPENRIWIAGENGNLFRLDPGLKKDYFLDEKDIDLKNIRCLDSFGVRADSCEKPEISRENFVRVQIRDGKVYALSSRGLFLSKPVDGSVWSAIYFDNSQFRDFEYINEGNFYLIFSNGEVLHFFSQGRSYKPIFPNVLKIRANRVYFPEPYLGYLVDEDGNVWSSQDGGYNWSATKITGQGLKDIHRIRPGELIVAGERGSVFKTEDGGNSWKNLSHKRYTFTKVWAVENEESVDVFLLDALGNILVSIDQGEHWNTFYVPVRGKVFASVLFDRSENGRFRILNIGEYEKISLSEYKDVKYETKTLQGGDSVFSPYNILSFFFPLIGIWTFFLALFTLIPNTKVPIRASAWGSAFTSIIFLAFLYGFKVYVTSFSETTMLVYKALASIPIFLIGIYSLSLIVLFGAEMTACVQFPERYLAPFQLVEERHTAFGYEFRKLIGILKAVYAFQKENKVPPKNSDLAKYSGLQAEEIPRLTKTLASAGLIVETSEGDTWLPVVSGEDLSIGDFYRRIPEPLLKEDSSFKVYPDKVKEKMEKAENSLQKDLDSVSFRDLID
;
A
#
# COMPACT_ATOMS: atom_id res chain seq x y z
N MET A 1 -47.48 22.67 34.81
CA MET A 1 -47.99 22.42 33.44
C MET A 1 -47.34 23.46 32.53
N ASN A 2 -46.90 23.03 31.36
CA ASN A 2 -46.13 23.73 30.31
C ASN A 2 -44.60 23.60 30.38
N SER A 3 -44.21 22.60 29.60
CA SER A 3 -42.91 22.09 29.15
C SER A 3 -42.03 23.11 28.42
N HIS A 4 -40.74 23.13 28.79
CA HIS A 4 -39.66 23.29 27.83
C HIS A 4 -38.87 21.97 27.73
N PRO A 5 -38.85 21.30 26.57
CA PRO A 5 -38.01 20.14 26.33
C PRO A 5 -36.70 20.58 25.64
N ASN A 6 -35.54 20.37 26.26
CA ASN A 6 -34.24 20.11 25.59
C ASN A 6 -33.05 19.98 26.56
N THR A 7 -33.16 19.17 27.61
CA THR A 7 -32.02 18.88 28.52
C THR A 7 -31.88 17.39 28.83
N LYS A 8 -32.11 16.52 27.83
CA LYS A 8 -31.95 15.06 27.99
C LYS A 8 -30.63 14.48 27.47
N TYR A 9 -29.79 15.26 26.79
CA TYR A 9 -28.52 14.75 26.22
C TYR A 9 -27.26 15.02 27.08
N SER A 10 -27.35 15.74 28.20
CA SER A 10 -26.15 16.11 28.99
C SER A 10 -25.74 15.09 30.07
N ARG A 11 -26.59 14.14 30.47
CA ARG A 11 -26.32 13.31 31.67
C ARG A 11 -25.47 12.05 31.46
N VAL A 12 -25.19 11.65 30.22
CA VAL A 12 -24.44 10.40 29.96
C VAL A 12 -22.95 10.55 30.24
N PHE A 13 -22.42 11.78 30.26
CA PHE A 13 -20.99 12.03 30.30
C PHE A 13 -20.46 12.57 31.64
N ASP A 14 -21.30 12.87 32.63
CA ASP A 14 -20.84 13.49 33.88
C ASP A 14 -20.20 12.53 34.90
N TYR A 15 -20.25 11.21 34.67
CA TYR A 15 -19.58 10.25 35.54
C TYR A 15 -18.12 10.04 35.09
N MET A 16 -17.15 10.62 35.81
CA MET A 16 -15.72 10.29 35.68
C MET A 16 -15.40 9.12 36.62
N PRO A 17 -15.03 7.93 36.10
CA PRO A 17 -14.54 6.84 36.95
C PRO A 17 -13.10 7.10 37.40
N ASP A 18 -12.81 6.82 38.66
CA ASP A 18 -11.47 6.94 39.25
C ASP A 18 -10.50 5.90 38.67
N ALA A 19 -9.52 6.39 37.90
CA ALA A 19 -8.34 5.70 37.32
C ALA A 19 -8.59 4.43 36.46
N GLY A 20 -7.64 4.14 35.56
CA GLY A 20 -7.61 2.90 34.77
C GLY A 20 -8.21 2.94 33.36
N PHE A 21 -8.39 1.76 32.75
CA PHE A 21 -8.84 1.54 31.36
C PHE A 21 -10.15 2.27 31.03
N LEU A 22 -11.07 2.35 31.99
CA LEU A 22 -12.38 3.01 31.84
C LEU A 22 -12.26 4.53 31.59
N ARG A 23 -11.26 5.21 32.16
CA ARG A 23 -11.02 6.64 31.88
C ARG A 23 -10.49 6.85 30.46
N LYS A 24 -9.59 5.98 29.99
CA LYS A 24 -9.07 6.02 28.61
C LYS A 24 -10.20 5.76 27.61
N LEU A 25 -11.06 4.78 27.90
CA LEU A 25 -12.21 4.47 27.06
C LEU A 25 -13.21 5.64 27.03
N ASN A 26 -13.57 6.21 28.18
CA ASN A 26 -14.47 7.38 28.25
C ASN A 26 -13.88 8.59 27.51
N PHE A 27 -12.59 8.87 27.68
CA PHE A 27 -11.88 9.89 26.91
C PHE A 27 -11.99 9.65 25.39
N THR A 28 -11.69 8.44 24.93
CA THR A 28 -11.79 8.10 23.49
C THR A 28 -13.22 8.27 22.97
N ILE A 29 -14.23 7.81 23.72
CA ILE A 29 -15.64 7.95 23.33
C ILE A 29 -16.03 9.43 23.24
N ARG A 30 -15.63 10.26 24.22
CA ARG A 30 -15.90 11.71 24.20
C ARG A 30 -15.25 12.39 23.02
N VAL A 31 -13.98 12.09 22.75
CA VAL A 31 -13.25 12.63 21.60
C VAL A 31 -13.95 12.22 20.30
N LEU A 32 -14.35 10.96 20.15
CA LEU A 32 -15.05 10.47 18.96
C LEU A 32 -16.42 11.14 18.78
N ALA A 33 -17.23 11.23 19.84
CA ALA A 33 -18.53 11.87 19.78
C ALA A 33 -18.42 13.37 19.45
N ALA A 34 -17.48 14.07 20.09
CA ALA A 34 -17.21 15.48 19.82
C ALA A 34 -16.70 15.69 18.39
N SER A 35 -15.81 14.83 17.92
CA SER A 35 -15.28 14.89 16.54
C SER A 35 -16.37 14.63 15.52
N ALA A 36 -17.28 13.66 15.76
CA ALA A 36 -18.40 13.39 14.86
C ALA A 36 -19.40 14.55 14.77
N TYR A 37 -19.70 15.18 15.90
CA TYR A 37 -20.55 16.38 15.92
C TYR A 37 -19.88 17.55 15.17
N ARG A 38 -18.60 17.81 15.44
CA ARG A 38 -17.84 18.88 14.79
C ARG A 38 -17.62 18.62 13.31
N PHE A 39 -17.43 17.37 12.90
CA PHE A 39 -17.30 16.99 11.49
C PHE A 39 -18.51 17.43 10.65
N ILE A 40 -19.72 17.32 11.21
CA ILE A 40 -20.94 17.83 10.57
C ILE A 40 -20.95 19.37 10.59
N LYS A 41 -20.65 19.97 11.76
CA LYS A 41 -20.71 21.42 11.97
C LYS A 41 -19.68 22.20 11.14
N ASP A 42 -18.48 21.68 10.98
CA ASP A 42 -17.40 22.26 10.20
C ASP A 42 -17.52 21.87 8.70
N GLU A 43 -18.69 21.39 8.27
CA GLU A 43 -19.06 21.09 6.89
C GLU A 43 -18.09 20.13 6.18
N CYS A 44 -17.52 19.18 6.91
CA CYS A 44 -16.48 18.30 6.37
C CYS A 44 -16.97 17.41 5.21
N PHE A 45 -18.28 17.15 5.09
CA PHE A 45 -18.86 16.49 3.91
C PHE A 45 -18.72 17.32 2.63
N ILE A 46 -18.93 18.64 2.73
CA ILE A 46 -18.79 19.56 1.60
C ILE A 46 -17.30 19.69 1.25
N LYS A 47 -16.43 19.85 2.26
CA LYS A 47 -14.97 19.89 2.07
C LYS A 47 -14.45 18.61 1.42
N ALA A 48 -14.92 17.44 1.86
CA ALA A 48 -14.57 16.15 1.25
C ALA A 48 -14.97 16.09 -0.23
N SER A 49 -16.15 16.60 -0.58
CA SER A 49 -16.60 16.70 -1.96
C SER A 49 -15.67 17.57 -2.81
N GLY A 50 -15.23 18.72 -2.27
CA GLY A 50 -14.29 19.62 -2.93
C GLY A 50 -12.89 19.02 -3.15
N ILE A 51 -12.33 18.34 -2.13
CA ILE A 51 -11.07 17.61 -2.25
C ILE A 51 -11.20 16.50 -3.31
N SER A 52 -12.31 15.77 -3.30
CA SER A 52 -12.55 14.66 -4.22
C SER A 52 -12.62 15.14 -5.67
N TYR A 53 -13.41 16.18 -5.94
CA TYR A 53 -13.50 16.80 -7.25
C TYR A 53 -12.13 17.27 -7.75
N THR A 54 -11.39 17.97 -6.89
CA THR A 54 -10.04 18.45 -7.21
C THR A 54 -9.09 17.29 -7.52
N THR A 55 -9.18 16.21 -6.75
CA THR A 55 -8.37 14.98 -6.95
C THR A 55 -8.68 14.33 -8.28
N ILE A 56 -9.96 14.21 -8.65
CA ILE A 56 -10.38 13.61 -9.93
C ILE A 56 -9.86 14.42 -11.11
N VAL A 57 -10.04 15.75 -11.10
CA VAL A 57 -9.57 16.63 -12.17
C VAL A 57 -8.04 16.60 -12.27
N SER A 58 -7.35 16.47 -11.14
CA SER A 58 -5.89 16.42 -11.07
C SER A 58 -5.30 15.05 -11.40
N LEU A 59 -6.11 13.98 -11.36
CA LEU A 59 -5.64 12.61 -11.54
C LEU A 59 -5.15 12.35 -12.98
N ILE A 60 -5.90 12.83 -13.97
CA ILE A 60 -5.56 12.58 -15.39
C ILE A 60 -4.21 13.22 -15.75
N PRO A 61 -3.98 14.53 -15.50
CA PRO A 61 -2.66 15.12 -15.76
C PRO A 61 -1.54 14.45 -14.95
N MET A 62 -1.80 14.10 -13.69
CA MET A 62 -0.81 13.44 -12.84
C MET A 62 -0.42 12.06 -13.39
N LEU A 63 -1.40 11.26 -13.85
CA LEU A 63 -1.18 9.93 -14.41
C LEU A 63 -0.35 10.01 -15.70
N ILE A 64 -0.72 10.90 -16.63
CA ILE A 64 -0.02 11.09 -17.90
C ILE A 64 1.47 11.38 -17.66
N VAL A 65 1.75 12.24 -16.68
CA VAL A 65 3.10 12.72 -16.42
C VAL A 65 3.91 11.72 -15.59
N ALA A 66 3.28 11.04 -14.62
CA ALA A 66 3.92 9.96 -13.88
C ALA A 66 4.34 8.83 -14.83
N LEU A 67 3.48 8.45 -15.78
CA LEU A 67 3.81 7.48 -16.82
C LEU A 67 4.94 7.97 -17.71
N SER A 68 4.90 9.23 -18.16
CA SER A 68 5.98 9.85 -18.95
C SER A 68 7.34 9.81 -18.22
N LEU A 69 7.37 10.17 -16.93
CA LEU A 69 8.58 10.18 -16.13
C LEU A 69 9.12 8.77 -15.85
N LEU A 70 8.23 7.79 -15.64
CA LEU A 70 8.61 6.38 -15.55
C LEU A 70 9.25 5.91 -16.86
N THR A 71 8.67 6.25 -18.01
CA THR A 71 9.25 5.88 -19.33
C THR A 71 10.66 6.39 -19.51
N ILE A 72 10.92 7.65 -19.12
CA ILE A 72 12.25 8.30 -19.24
C ILE A 72 13.26 7.70 -18.25
N THR A 73 12.86 7.47 -17.00
CA THR A 73 13.79 7.10 -15.92
C THR A 73 14.11 5.61 -15.86
N SER A 74 13.22 4.73 -16.31
CA SER A 74 13.39 3.28 -16.15
C SER A 74 13.80 2.54 -17.41
N GLY A 75 14.05 3.23 -18.54
CA GLY A 75 14.31 2.57 -19.83
C GLY A 75 13.16 1.65 -20.25
N LEU A 76 11.93 2.04 -19.92
CA LEU A 76 10.70 1.22 -20.04
C LEU A 76 10.42 0.74 -21.47
N GLU A 77 11.07 1.35 -22.48
CA GLU A 77 10.97 1.00 -23.90
C GLU A 77 11.11 -0.51 -24.15
N ASN A 78 11.99 -1.20 -23.40
CA ASN A 78 12.24 -2.64 -23.55
C ASN A 78 11.54 -3.52 -22.49
N ARG A 79 10.76 -2.93 -21.57
CA ARG A 79 10.17 -3.62 -20.41
C ARG A 79 8.67 -3.40 -20.23
N LYS A 80 8.00 -2.77 -21.19
CA LYS A 80 6.53 -2.59 -21.18
C LYS A 80 5.82 -3.92 -20.88
N GLU A 81 6.24 -5.00 -21.54
CA GLU A 81 5.65 -6.32 -21.39
C GLU A 81 5.86 -6.93 -20.00
N GLU A 82 7.06 -6.81 -19.42
CA GLU A 82 7.37 -7.33 -18.07
C GLU A 82 6.51 -6.66 -16.98
N ILE A 83 6.27 -5.36 -17.12
CA ILE A 83 5.45 -4.59 -16.18
C ILE A 83 3.98 -4.95 -16.36
N PHE A 84 3.52 -5.07 -17.60
CA PHE A 84 2.16 -5.50 -17.90
C PHE A 84 1.89 -6.91 -17.38
N ASP A 85 2.86 -7.82 -17.45
CA ASP A 85 2.73 -9.17 -16.89
C ASP A 85 2.74 -9.15 -15.37
N LYS A 86 3.50 -8.26 -14.70
CA LYS A 86 3.41 -8.05 -13.24
C LYS A 86 2.06 -7.49 -12.82
N ILE A 87 1.52 -6.53 -13.57
CA ILE A 87 0.21 -5.94 -13.34
C ILE A 87 -0.88 -7.01 -13.55
N ASN A 88 -0.83 -7.76 -14.65
CA ASN A 88 -1.73 -8.88 -14.93
C ASN A 88 -1.66 -9.92 -13.80
N ALA A 89 -0.46 -10.32 -13.39
CA ALA A 89 -0.26 -11.26 -12.28
C ALA A 89 -0.91 -10.74 -10.98
N PHE A 90 -0.76 -9.46 -10.66
CA PHE A 90 -1.40 -8.83 -9.50
C PHE A 90 -2.93 -8.92 -9.56
N PHE A 91 -3.54 -8.58 -10.70
CA PHE A 91 -4.99 -8.66 -10.90
C PHE A 91 -5.51 -10.10 -10.81
N LEU A 92 -4.76 -11.06 -11.37
CA LEU A 92 -5.07 -12.50 -11.29
C LEU A 92 -4.97 -13.03 -9.86
N THR A 93 -3.93 -12.68 -9.09
CA THR A 93 -3.87 -13.02 -7.65
C THR A 93 -5.01 -12.40 -6.84
N SER A 94 -5.57 -11.29 -7.32
CA SER A 94 -6.70 -10.61 -6.68
C SER A 94 -8.06 -11.16 -7.13
N ASN A 95 -8.07 -12.21 -7.97
CA ASN A 95 -9.26 -12.85 -8.54
C ASN A 95 -10.15 -11.88 -9.36
N ILE A 96 -9.55 -10.82 -9.92
CA ILE A 96 -10.25 -9.83 -10.75
C ILE A 96 -10.21 -10.32 -12.20
N ASN A 97 -11.29 -10.98 -12.65
CA ASN A 97 -11.45 -11.44 -14.05
C ASN A 97 -11.81 -10.28 -14.99
N LEU A 98 -10.89 -9.33 -15.19
CA LEU A 98 -11.00 -8.29 -16.21
C LEU A 98 -9.96 -8.58 -17.29
N ASP A 99 -10.41 -8.73 -18.54
CA ASP A 99 -9.51 -8.69 -19.69
C ASP A 99 -9.03 -7.24 -19.84
N ILE A 100 -7.87 -6.95 -19.23
CA ILE A 100 -7.30 -5.60 -19.22
C ILE A 100 -6.47 -5.31 -20.48
N THR A 101 -6.32 -6.27 -21.39
CA THR A 101 -5.50 -6.12 -22.61
C THR A 101 -5.85 -4.87 -23.41
N PRO A 102 -7.14 -4.53 -23.67
CA PRO A 102 -7.49 -3.28 -24.37
C PRO A 102 -7.11 -2.00 -23.60
N TYR A 103 -7.10 -2.07 -22.26
CA TYR A 103 -6.69 -0.95 -21.42
C TYR A 103 -5.16 -0.81 -21.38
N LEU A 104 -4.43 -1.92 -21.46
CA LEU A 104 -2.97 -1.93 -21.53
C LEU A 104 -2.46 -1.38 -22.88
N ASP A 105 -3.16 -1.71 -23.97
CA ASP A 105 -2.84 -1.16 -25.30
C ASP A 105 -3.06 0.35 -25.35
N THR A 106 -4.20 0.83 -24.83
CA THR A 106 -4.47 2.29 -24.72
C THR A 106 -3.51 3.00 -23.76
N LEU A 107 -3.06 2.34 -22.68
CA LEU A 107 -1.97 2.83 -21.84
C LEU A 107 -0.65 2.93 -22.62
N GLY A 108 -0.35 1.95 -23.48
CA GLY A 108 0.78 1.97 -24.40
C GLY A 108 0.75 3.18 -25.34
N ASP A 109 -0.41 3.45 -25.95
CA ASP A 109 -0.63 4.60 -26.83
C ASP A 109 -0.48 5.94 -26.08
N ILE A 110 -0.99 6.04 -24.85
CA ILE A 110 -0.81 7.23 -23.99
C ILE A 110 0.66 7.46 -23.64
N ILE A 111 1.40 6.38 -23.35
CA ILE A 111 2.84 6.44 -23.07
C ILE A 111 3.60 6.97 -24.28
N ASP A 112 3.25 6.51 -25.48
CA ASP A 112 3.91 6.91 -26.73
C ASP A 112 3.56 8.37 -27.11
N ALA A 113 2.33 8.83 -26.84
CA ALA A 113 1.92 10.22 -27.00
C ALA A 113 2.58 11.17 -25.98
N ALA A 114 2.77 10.72 -24.73
CA ALA A 114 3.37 11.51 -23.66
C ALA A 114 4.85 11.87 -23.92
N ARG A 115 5.53 11.13 -24.82
CA ARG A 115 6.92 11.38 -25.26
C ARG A 115 7.14 12.77 -25.86
N GLN A 116 6.13 13.34 -26.50
CA GLN A 116 6.26 14.65 -27.18
C GLN A 116 6.09 15.86 -26.25
N ILE A 117 5.56 15.66 -25.03
CA ILE A 117 5.05 16.76 -24.17
C ILE A 117 5.92 16.99 -22.91
N GLY A 118 6.94 16.15 -22.67
CA GLY A 118 7.65 15.97 -21.39
C GLY A 118 7.76 17.18 -20.43
N ALA A 119 8.25 18.33 -20.90
CA ALA A 119 8.39 19.53 -20.06
C ALA A 119 7.06 20.21 -19.69
N ILE A 120 6.12 20.31 -20.62
CA ILE A 120 4.76 20.85 -20.40
C ILE A 120 3.99 19.92 -19.46
N GLY A 121 4.16 18.61 -19.63
CA GLY A 121 3.60 17.61 -18.74
C GLY A 121 4.09 17.79 -17.30
N PHE A 122 5.41 17.93 -17.10
CA PHE A 122 5.97 18.14 -15.76
C PHE A 122 5.37 19.35 -15.04
N VAL A 123 5.22 20.49 -15.73
CA VAL A 123 4.58 21.69 -15.16
C VAL A 123 3.12 21.42 -14.79
N LEU A 124 2.37 20.73 -15.66
CA LEU A 124 0.98 20.34 -15.38
C LEU A 124 0.87 19.40 -14.17
N LEU A 125 1.78 18.44 -13.99
CA LEU A 125 1.79 17.58 -12.80
C LEU A 125 2.01 18.39 -11.54
N VAL A 126 3.04 19.25 -11.51
CA VAL A 126 3.34 20.07 -10.33
C VAL A 126 2.15 20.94 -9.98
N PHE A 127 1.51 21.54 -10.98
CA PHE A 127 0.29 22.34 -10.79
C PHE A 127 -0.89 21.51 -10.26
N SER A 128 -1.19 20.36 -10.86
CA SER A 128 -2.26 19.45 -10.44
C SER A 128 -2.05 18.94 -9.01
N ALA A 129 -0.86 18.45 -8.70
CA ALA A 129 -0.52 17.95 -7.37
C ALA A 129 -0.56 19.07 -6.31
N THR A 130 -0.09 20.27 -6.66
CA THR A 130 -0.21 21.46 -5.80
C THR A 130 -1.67 21.81 -5.52
N THR A 131 -2.55 21.69 -6.51
CA THR A 131 -3.98 22.00 -6.34
C THR A 131 -4.64 21.05 -5.34
N VAL A 132 -4.33 19.76 -5.39
CA VAL A 132 -4.85 18.76 -4.43
C VAL A 132 -4.33 19.04 -3.01
N LEU A 133 -3.02 19.28 -2.86
CA LEU A 133 -2.42 19.59 -1.56
C LEU A 133 -2.99 20.88 -0.97
N ARG A 134 -3.22 21.90 -1.81
CA ARG A 134 -3.84 23.16 -1.40
C ARG A 134 -5.30 22.99 -0.97
N ALA A 135 -6.07 22.17 -1.68
CA ALA A 135 -7.44 21.85 -1.28
C ALA A 135 -7.49 21.14 0.09
N LEU A 136 -6.54 20.23 0.33
CA LEU A 136 -6.38 19.55 1.61
C LEU A 136 -5.96 20.53 2.73
N GLU A 137 -4.95 21.36 2.49
CA GLU A 137 -4.46 22.36 3.45
C GLU A 137 -5.55 23.35 3.83
N ASN A 138 -6.30 23.89 2.85
CA ASN A 138 -7.41 24.81 3.12
C ASN A 138 -8.49 24.15 4.01
N SER A 139 -8.78 22.88 3.76
CA SER A 139 -9.76 22.13 4.56
C SER A 139 -9.27 21.93 6.00
N PHE A 140 -7.98 21.65 6.18
CA PHE A 140 -7.35 21.53 7.49
C PHE A 140 -7.33 22.88 8.20
N ASN A 141 -6.84 23.94 7.57
CA ASN A 141 -6.81 25.27 8.17
C ASN A 141 -8.22 25.72 8.60
N SER A 142 -9.27 25.36 7.85
CA SER A 142 -10.65 25.60 8.27
C SER A 142 -11.07 24.81 9.52
N ILE A 143 -10.68 23.52 9.66
CA ILE A 143 -10.91 22.72 10.87
C ILE A 143 -10.22 23.35 12.10
N TRP A 144 -8.98 23.83 11.92
CA TRP A 144 -8.22 24.53 12.96
C TRP A 144 -8.62 26.01 13.13
N ARG A 145 -9.54 26.52 12.29
CA ARG A 145 -10.00 27.92 12.27
C ARG A 145 -8.87 28.94 12.14
N LEU A 146 -7.93 28.64 11.23
CA LEU A 146 -6.79 29.49 10.94
C LEU A 146 -7.15 30.46 9.81
N GLU A 147 -7.03 31.76 10.06
CA GLU A 147 -7.27 32.81 9.07
C GLU A 147 -6.01 33.14 8.24
N GLU A 148 -4.82 32.84 8.77
CA GLU A 148 -3.54 33.11 8.10
C GLU A 148 -3.15 31.99 7.12
N LYS A 149 -2.92 32.38 5.87
CA LYS A 149 -2.38 31.51 4.81
C LYS A 149 -0.86 31.62 4.75
N ARG A 150 -0.20 30.52 4.38
CA ARG A 150 1.24 30.52 4.08
C ARG A 150 1.51 31.46 2.91
N SER A 151 2.70 32.08 2.87
CA SER A 151 3.07 32.88 1.70
C SER A 151 3.19 31.99 0.46
N MET A 152 2.89 32.53 -0.73
CA MET A 152 2.94 31.76 -1.99
C MET A 152 4.27 31.04 -2.21
N LEU A 153 5.39 31.63 -1.77
CA LEU A 153 6.71 31.01 -1.87
C LEU A 153 6.89 29.85 -0.87
N GLN A 154 6.38 29.99 0.35
CA GLN A 154 6.43 28.91 1.35
C GLN A 154 5.54 27.74 0.95
N GLU A 155 4.34 28.00 0.41
CA GLU A 155 3.46 26.97 -0.16
C GLU A 155 4.19 26.19 -1.27
N PHE A 156 4.79 26.91 -2.23
CA PHE A 156 5.55 26.29 -3.32
C PHE A 156 6.71 25.43 -2.80
N VAL A 157 7.54 25.96 -1.90
CA VAL A 157 8.70 25.23 -1.36
C VAL A 157 8.25 24.00 -0.57
N PHE A 158 7.23 24.14 0.29
CA PHE A 158 6.72 23.03 1.09
C PHE A 158 6.13 21.93 0.20
N TYR A 159 5.26 22.27 -0.75
CA TYR A 159 4.68 21.30 -1.67
C TYR A 159 5.72 20.66 -2.58
N PHE A 160 6.70 21.43 -3.06
CA PHE A 160 7.82 20.88 -3.85
C PHE A 160 8.58 19.81 -3.06
N PHE A 161 8.87 20.04 -1.77
CA PHE A 161 9.52 19.04 -0.92
C PHE A 161 8.63 17.82 -0.66
N VAL A 162 7.34 18.01 -0.40
CA VAL A 162 6.40 16.89 -0.20
C VAL A 162 6.30 16.03 -1.47
N LEU A 163 6.26 16.65 -2.65
CA LEU A 163 6.12 15.95 -3.93
C LEU A 163 7.42 15.29 -4.42
N SER A 164 8.59 15.86 -4.10
CA SER A 164 9.89 15.29 -4.50
C SER A 164 10.42 14.27 -3.50
N ILE A 165 10.50 14.64 -2.22
CA ILE A 165 11.10 13.82 -1.17
C ILE A 165 10.12 12.77 -0.63
N GLY A 166 8.82 13.09 -0.56
CA GLY A 166 7.80 12.20 0.00
C GLY A 166 7.78 10.80 -0.64
N PRO A 167 7.58 10.69 -1.97
CA PRO A 167 7.60 9.40 -2.67
C PRO A 167 8.94 8.67 -2.53
N LEU A 168 10.06 9.39 -2.56
CA LEU A 168 11.39 8.80 -2.38
C LEU A 168 11.54 8.17 -0.99
N LEU A 169 11.07 8.84 0.06
CA LEU A 169 11.08 8.29 1.42
C LEU A 169 10.17 7.06 1.56
N LEU A 170 9.03 7.02 0.88
CA LEU A 170 8.16 5.83 0.86
C LEU A 170 8.85 4.66 0.17
N VAL A 171 9.50 4.88 -0.98
CA VAL A 171 10.23 3.83 -1.70
C VAL A 171 11.43 3.34 -0.88
N ILE A 172 12.19 4.24 -0.25
CA ILE A 172 13.31 3.85 0.62
C ILE A 172 12.79 3.08 1.84
N GLY A 173 11.71 3.55 2.46
CA GLY A 173 11.08 2.93 3.61
C GLY A 173 10.57 1.52 3.30
N ASP A 174 9.90 1.34 2.17
CA ASP A 174 9.41 0.04 1.70
C ASP A 174 10.58 -0.92 1.39
N ASN A 175 11.60 -0.46 0.65
CA ASN A 175 12.79 -1.28 0.39
C ASN A 175 13.54 -1.67 1.67
N LEU A 176 13.63 -0.75 2.64
CA LEU A 176 14.24 -1.04 3.93
C LEU A 176 13.40 -2.07 4.71
N ALA A 177 12.08 -1.89 4.75
CA ALA A 177 11.17 -2.83 5.40
C ALA A 177 11.24 -4.22 4.77
N GLN A 178 11.28 -4.32 3.44
CA GLN A 178 11.47 -5.58 2.72
C GLN A 178 12.80 -6.23 3.06
N LYS A 179 13.93 -5.51 2.96
CA LYS A 179 15.25 -6.05 3.33
C LYS A 179 15.33 -6.56 4.77
N VAL A 180 14.73 -5.82 5.70
CA VAL A 180 14.69 -6.23 7.12
C VAL A 180 13.80 -7.45 7.31
N THR A 181 12.65 -7.50 6.63
CA THR A 181 11.73 -8.63 6.70
C THR A 181 12.33 -9.88 6.08
N ASP A 182 13.00 -9.74 4.92
CA ASP A 182 13.68 -10.82 4.18
C ASP A 182 14.80 -11.47 4.98
N LEU A 183 15.44 -10.75 5.90
CA LEU A 183 16.44 -11.32 6.81
C LEU A 183 15.85 -12.44 7.69
N PHE A 184 14.56 -12.37 7.98
CA PHE A 184 13.82 -13.37 8.76
C PHE A 184 12.99 -14.32 7.90
N ARG A 185 13.00 -14.15 6.58
CA ARG A 185 12.26 -15.01 5.64
C ARG A 185 12.84 -16.42 5.69
N PRO A 186 12.03 -17.46 5.97
CA PRO A 186 12.49 -18.83 5.84
C PRO A 186 12.93 -19.15 4.41
N SER A 187 13.92 -20.02 4.28
CA SER A 187 14.52 -20.36 2.99
C SER A 187 13.50 -20.98 2.01
N HIS A 188 13.77 -20.92 0.72
CA HIS A 188 12.95 -21.57 -0.30
C HIS A 188 13.61 -22.84 -0.84
N TYR A 189 12.80 -23.86 -1.10
CA TYR A 189 13.24 -25.07 -1.80
C TYR A 189 12.86 -24.95 -3.27
N LEU A 190 13.85 -25.01 -4.16
CA LEU A 190 13.74 -24.57 -5.55
C LEU A 190 13.69 -25.74 -6.54
N SER A 191 14.44 -26.81 -6.25
CA SER A 191 14.59 -27.95 -7.14
C SER A 191 14.66 -29.24 -6.33
N MET A 192 14.14 -30.30 -6.92
CA MET A 192 14.22 -31.65 -6.37
C MET A 192 14.35 -32.64 -7.51
N ASP A 193 15.02 -33.75 -7.23
CA ASP A 193 15.09 -34.88 -8.16
C ASP A 193 15.25 -36.19 -7.37
N LYS A 194 14.88 -37.29 -8.01
CA LYS A 194 14.73 -38.61 -7.40
C LYS A 194 15.86 -39.53 -7.85
N ASP A 195 16.46 -40.24 -6.91
CA ASP A 195 17.50 -41.23 -7.22
C ASP A 195 16.93 -42.64 -7.47
N PRO A 196 17.74 -43.58 -7.98
CA PRO A 196 17.30 -44.94 -8.27
C PRO A 196 16.82 -45.73 -7.05
N GLU A 197 17.20 -45.33 -5.84
CA GLU A 197 16.78 -45.97 -4.58
C GLU A 197 15.52 -45.33 -3.98
N ASN A 198 14.80 -44.51 -4.75
CA ASN A 198 13.59 -43.81 -4.31
C ASN A 198 13.87 -42.75 -3.21
N ARG A 199 15.14 -42.34 -3.04
CA ARG A 199 15.53 -41.21 -2.17
C ARG A 199 15.42 -39.91 -2.98
N ILE A 200 15.14 -38.81 -2.30
CA ILE A 200 14.90 -37.52 -2.96
C ILE A 200 15.89 -36.49 -2.50
N TRP A 201 16.56 -35.89 -3.48
CA TRP A 201 17.45 -34.77 -3.25
C TRP A 201 16.68 -33.47 -3.43
N ILE A 202 16.88 -32.54 -2.49
CA ILE A 202 16.26 -31.23 -2.49
C ILE A 202 17.35 -30.16 -2.41
N ALA A 203 17.25 -29.18 -3.29
CA ALA A 203 18.10 -28.01 -3.36
C ALA A 203 17.28 -26.73 -3.07
N GLY A 204 17.89 -25.79 -2.36
CA GLY A 204 17.27 -24.53 -1.98
C GLY A 204 18.27 -23.45 -1.57
N GLU A 205 17.72 -22.38 -1.00
CA GLU A 205 18.48 -21.18 -0.57
C GLU A 205 19.28 -21.42 0.72
N ASN A 206 20.25 -20.55 1.00
CA ASN A 206 21.06 -20.52 2.24
C ASN A 206 21.80 -21.85 2.53
N GLY A 207 22.36 -22.47 1.50
CA GLY A 207 23.14 -23.70 1.59
C GLY A 207 22.30 -24.97 1.73
N ASN A 208 20.98 -24.89 1.58
CA ASN A 208 20.12 -26.07 1.67
C ASN A 208 20.34 -27.00 0.47
N LEU A 209 21.10 -28.06 0.69
CA LEU A 209 21.16 -29.24 -0.17
C LEU A 209 21.07 -30.47 0.73
N PHE A 210 20.02 -31.27 0.58
CA PHE A 210 19.75 -32.38 1.49
C PHE A 210 19.01 -33.52 0.80
N ARG A 211 18.98 -34.67 1.48
CA ARG A 211 18.30 -35.87 1.01
C ARG A 211 17.22 -36.29 1.98
N LEU A 212 16.12 -36.79 1.42
CA LEU A 212 15.05 -37.49 2.11
C LEU A 212 15.13 -38.98 1.78
N ASP A 213 14.96 -39.80 2.80
CA ASP A 213 14.78 -41.25 2.65
C ASP A 213 13.42 -41.56 1.99
N PRO A 214 13.16 -42.82 1.58
CA PRO A 214 11.87 -43.22 1.00
C PRO A 214 10.68 -43.01 1.97
N GLY A 215 10.95 -42.86 3.28
CA GLY A 215 9.98 -42.54 4.31
C GLY A 215 9.77 -41.03 4.53
N LEU A 216 10.34 -40.17 3.67
CA LEU A 216 10.27 -38.71 3.71
C LEU A 216 10.95 -38.08 4.94
N LYS A 217 11.87 -38.79 5.57
CA LYS A 217 12.68 -38.27 6.67
C LYS A 217 14.02 -37.81 6.15
N LYS A 218 14.48 -36.67 6.65
CA LYS A 218 15.79 -36.11 6.31
C LYS A 218 16.89 -37.01 6.87
N ASP A 219 17.65 -37.64 5.98
CA ASP A 219 18.70 -38.61 6.32
C ASP A 219 20.12 -38.09 6.03
N TYR A 220 20.24 -37.06 5.18
CA TYR A 220 21.50 -36.41 4.84
C TYR A 220 21.33 -34.89 4.65
N PHE A 221 22.34 -34.12 5.03
CA PHE A 221 22.44 -32.68 4.79
C PHE A 221 23.86 -32.34 4.37
N LEU A 222 24.03 -31.47 3.37
CA LEU A 222 25.34 -31.03 2.90
C LEU A 222 26.08 -30.29 4.01
N ASP A 223 27.24 -30.81 4.36
CA ASP A 223 28.19 -30.15 5.27
C ASP A 223 29.47 -29.78 4.51
N GLU A 224 30.16 -28.73 4.95
CA GLU A 224 31.41 -28.27 4.33
C GLU A 224 32.48 -29.38 4.31
N LYS A 225 32.47 -30.27 5.32
CA LYS A 225 33.38 -31.42 5.41
C LYS A 225 33.15 -32.48 4.33
N ASP A 226 31.96 -32.49 3.72
CA ASP A 226 31.62 -33.45 2.68
C ASP A 226 32.18 -33.00 1.32
N ILE A 227 32.72 -31.79 1.21
CA ILE A 227 33.20 -31.20 -0.03
C ILE A 227 34.73 -31.21 -0.05
N ASP A 228 35.32 -31.70 -1.15
CA ASP A 228 36.77 -31.58 -1.38
C ASP A 228 37.15 -30.16 -1.81
N LEU A 229 37.14 -29.23 -0.84
CA LEU A 229 37.55 -27.84 -1.05
C LEU A 229 39.06 -27.69 -1.26
N LYS A 230 39.87 -28.72 -0.98
CA LYS A 230 41.32 -28.67 -1.19
C LYS A 230 41.69 -28.75 -2.67
N ASN A 231 40.90 -29.50 -3.45
CA ASN A 231 41.11 -29.70 -4.88
C ASN A 231 40.06 -28.99 -5.75
N ILE A 232 39.49 -27.89 -5.25
CA ILE A 232 38.47 -27.12 -5.98
C ILE A 232 39.03 -26.62 -7.32
N ARG A 233 38.25 -26.81 -8.39
CA ARG A 233 38.61 -26.30 -9.72
C ARG A 233 37.98 -24.93 -9.93
N CYS A 234 38.84 -23.93 -10.08
CA CYS A 234 38.49 -22.54 -10.30
C CYS A 234 38.40 -22.21 -11.78
N LEU A 235 37.25 -21.73 -12.23
CA LEU A 235 37.01 -21.34 -13.60
C LEU A 235 36.50 -19.90 -13.65
N ASP A 236 36.87 -19.14 -14.67
CA ASP A 236 36.23 -17.85 -14.97
C ASP A 236 34.84 -18.05 -15.60
N SER A 237 34.18 -16.94 -15.96
CA SER A 237 32.88 -16.96 -16.63
C SER A 237 32.87 -17.67 -17.98
N PHE A 238 34.04 -17.93 -18.57
CA PHE A 238 34.22 -18.64 -19.83
C PHE A 238 34.77 -20.05 -19.61
N GLY A 239 34.73 -20.59 -18.39
CA GLY A 239 35.20 -21.95 -18.13
C GLY A 239 36.72 -22.13 -18.29
N VAL A 240 37.49 -21.05 -18.31
CA VAL A 240 38.97 -21.07 -18.35
C VAL A 240 39.49 -21.10 -16.93
N ARG A 241 40.58 -21.84 -16.68
CA ARG A 241 41.17 -21.96 -15.36
C ARG A 241 41.57 -20.58 -14.81
N ALA A 242 41.02 -20.19 -13.67
CA ALA A 242 41.38 -18.97 -12.96
C ALA A 242 42.56 -19.21 -12.01
N ASP A 243 43.40 -18.19 -11.83
CA ASP A 243 44.63 -18.26 -11.02
C ASP A 243 44.36 -18.31 -9.50
N SER A 244 43.19 -17.85 -9.05
CA SER A 244 42.77 -17.88 -7.64
C SER A 244 41.24 -17.86 -7.50
N CYS A 245 40.68 -18.60 -6.54
CA CYS A 245 39.29 -18.42 -6.09
C CYS A 245 39.23 -17.95 -4.65
N GLU A 246 38.20 -17.17 -4.35
CA GLU A 246 37.70 -17.06 -2.99
C GLU A 246 37.07 -18.41 -2.57
N LYS A 247 37.31 -18.83 -1.32
CA LYS A 247 36.72 -20.07 -0.80
C LYS A 247 35.20 -19.87 -0.67
N PRO A 248 34.36 -20.72 -1.30
CA PRO A 248 32.92 -20.53 -1.26
C PRO A 248 32.37 -20.80 0.15
N GLU A 249 31.53 -19.89 0.65
CA GLU A 249 30.79 -20.06 1.90
C GLU A 249 29.45 -20.77 1.63
N ILE A 250 29.36 -22.07 1.94
CA ILE A 250 28.18 -22.90 1.61
C ILE A 250 26.87 -22.33 2.14
N SER A 251 26.86 -21.71 3.33
CA SER A 251 25.68 -21.09 3.93
C SER A 251 25.12 -19.90 3.14
N ARG A 252 25.93 -19.29 2.25
CA ARG A 252 25.51 -18.18 1.38
C ARG A 252 25.17 -18.63 -0.05
N GLU A 253 25.42 -19.90 -0.38
CA GLU A 253 25.11 -20.47 -1.68
C GLU A 253 23.61 -20.74 -1.81
N ASN A 254 23.04 -20.49 -2.99
CA ASN A 254 21.63 -20.77 -3.26
C ASN A 254 21.57 -21.84 -4.34
N PHE A 255 21.34 -23.09 -3.94
CA PHE A 255 21.27 -24.21 -4.87
C PHE A 255 19.96 -24.14 -5.66
N VAL A 256 20.05 -23.78 -6.94
CA VAL A 256 18.91 -23.54 -7.83
C VAL A 256 18.44 -24.82 -8.52
N ARG A 257 19.34 -25.79 -8.71
CA ARG A 257 19.08 -27.01 -9.49
C ARG A 257 19.82 -28.19 -8.87
N VAL A 258 19.12 -29.31 -8.71
CA VAL A 258 19.70 -30.63 -8.45
C VAL A 258 19.22 -31.61 -9.51
N GLN A 259 20.11 -32.48 -9.98
CA GLN A 259 19.82 -33.48 -10.99
C GLN A 259 20.57 -34.78 -10.71
N ILE A 260 19.90 -35.92 -10.83
CA ILE A 260 20.50 -37.26 -10.76
C ILE A 260 20.56 -37.85 -12.17
N ARG A 261 21.76 -38.15 -12.63
CA ARG A 261 22.05 -38.76 -13.94
C ARG A 261 23.26 -39.68 -13.83
N ASP A 262 23.22 -40.81 -14.52
CA ASP A 262 24.30 -41.81 -14.59
C ASP A 262 24.90 -42.19 -13.22
N GLY A 263 24.03 -42.37 -12.22
CA GLY A 263 24.45 -42.76 -10.86
C GLY A 263 25.23 -41.69 -10.10
N LYS A 264 25.21 -40.42 -10.56
CA LYS A 264 25.79 -39.26 -9.88
C LYS A 264 24.72 -38.21 -9.58
N VAL A 265 24.93 -37.48 -8.49
CA VAL A 265 24.16 -36.31 -8.10
C VAL A 265 24.94 -35.07 -8.50
N TYR A 266 24.27 -34.15 -9.18
CA TYR A 266 24.79 -32.85 -9.59
C TYR A 266 23.96 -31.75 -8.93
N ALA A 267 24.62 -30.74 -8.37
CA ALA A 267 23.96 -29.58 -7.79
C ALA A 267 24.65 -28.29 -8.23
N LEU A 268 23.86 -27.31 -8.65
CA LEU A 268 24.34 -25.99 -9.07
C LEU A 268 23.80 -24.91 -8.16
N SER A 269 24.69 -24.06 -7.67
CA SER A 269 24.37 -22.80 -7.00
C SER A 269 24.27 -21.65 -7.98
N SER A 270 23.38 -20.70 -7.68
CA SER A 270 23.26 -19.46 -8.46
C SER A 270 24.52 -18.60 -8.42
N ARG A 271 25.45 -18.81 -7.48
CA ARG A 271 26.74 -18.08 -7.40
C ARG A 271 27.92 -18.85 -8.00
N GLY A 272 27.66 -19.89 -8.78
CA GLY A 272 28.69 -20.59 -9.54
C GLY A 272 29.35 -21.78 -8.84
N LEU A 273 28.92 -22.17 -7.64
CA LEU A 273 29.36 -23.44 -7.06
C LEU A 273 28.63 -24.61 -7.74
N PHE A 274 29.37 -25.47 -8.42
CA PHE A 274 28.88 -26.71 -9.04
C PHE A 274 29.46 -27.91 -8.30
N LEU A 275 28.59 -28.73 -7.74
CA LEU A 275 28.95 -29.91 -6.96
C LEU A 275 28.55 -31.18 -7.72
N SER A 276 29.42 -32.20 -7.68
CA SER A 276 29.09 -33.52 -8.19
C SER A 276 29.65 -34.64 -7.30
N LYS A 277 28.90 -35.73 -7.19
CA LYS A 277 29.26 -36.90 -6.37
C LYS A 277 28.54 -38.15 -6.88
N PRO A 278 29.13 -39.35 -6.83
CA PRO A 278 28.39 -40.60 -6.99
C PRO A 278 27.26 -40.71 -5.97
N VAL A 279 26.11 -41.28 -6.34
CA VAL A 279 24.93 -41.38 -5.47
C VAL A 279 25.25 -42.00 -4.10
N ASP A 280 26.13 -43.00 -4.07
CA ASP A 280 26.60 -43.66 -2.83
C ASP A 280 27.98 -43.18 -2.34
N GLY A 281 28.54 -42.16 -2.98
CA GLY A 281 29.78 -41.53 -2.57
C GLY A 281 29.64 -40.72 -1.28
N SER A 282 30.73 -40.58 -0.53
CA SER A 282 30.76 -39.75 0.68
C SER A 282 31.22 -38.31 0.42
N VAL A 283 32.00 -38.07 -0.64
CA VAL A 283 32.67 -36.79 -0.91
C VAL A 283 32.18 -36.16 -2.20
N TRP A 284 31.93 -34.85 -2.16
CA TRP A 284 31.60 -33.99 -3.29
C TRP A 284 32.85 -33.41 -3.94
N SER A 285 32.91 -33.51 -5.26
CA SER A 285 33.84 -32.74 -6.09
C SER A 285 33.24 -31.38 -6.40
N ALA A 286 34.02 -30.31 -6.25
CA ALA A 286 33.58 -28.94 -6.45
C ALA A 286 34.29 -28.26 -7.62
N ILE A 287 33.50 -27.56 -8.44
CA ILE A 287 33.94 -26.59 -9.45
C ILE A 287 33.33 -25.24 -9.06
N TYR A 288 34.12 -24.18 -9.07
CA TYR A 288 33.65 -22.83 -8.78
C TYR A 288 33.86 -21.94 -10.00
N PHE A 289 32.77 -21.35 -10.48
CA PHE A 289 32.75 -20.38 -11.56
C PHE A 289 32.75 -18.96 -10.96
N ASP A 290 33.90 -18.30 -11.03
CA ASP A 290 34.10 -16.97 -10.46
C ASP A 290 33.30 -15.90 -11.21
N ASN A 291 32.82 -14.89 -10.46
CA ASN A 291 32.04 -13.75 -10.95
C ASN A 291 30.86 -14.11 -11.88
N SER A 292 30.27 -15.30 -11.69
CA SER A 292 29.26 -15.86 -12.58
C SER A 292 27.98 -16.17 -11.82
N GLN A 293 26.83 -15.82 -12.41
CA GLN A 293 25.53 -16.14 -11.85
C GLN A 293 24.75 -17.07 -12.77
N PHE A 294 24.21 -18.15 -12.20
CA PHE A 294 23.51 -19.18 -12.98
C PHE A 294 22.04 -19.34 -12.55
N ARG A 295 21.23 -19.76 -13.52
CA ARG A 295 19.80 -19.99 -13.40
C ARG A 295 19.46 -21.48 -13.45
N ASP A 296 20.12 -22.23 -14.35
CA ASP A 296 19.82 -23.63 -14.60
C ASP A 296 21.04 -24.37 -15.18
N PHE A 297 21.00 -25.71 -15.14
CA PHE A 297 21.90 -26.55 -15.93
C PHE A 297 21.20 -27.78 -16.50
N GLU A 298 21.78 -28.33 -17.56
CA GLU A 298 21.33 -29.58 -18.16
C GLU A 298 22.54 -30.50 -18.40
N TYR A 299 22.53 -31.66 -17.74
CA TYR A 299 23.51 -32.72 -17.98
C TYR A 299 23.21 -33.48 -19.28
N ILE A 300 24.25 -33.75 -20.08
CA ILE A 300 24.14 -34.56 -21.31
C ILE A 300 24.81 -35.92 -21.12
N ASN A 301 26.10 -35.92 -20.80
CA ASN A 301 26.89 -37.11 -20.53
C ASN A 301 28.15 -36.74 -19.71
N GLU A 302 29.00 -37.73 -19.41
CA GLU A 302 30.09 -37.53 -18.46
C GLU A 302 31.05 -36.41 -18.91
N GLY A 303 31.04 -35.32 -18.14
CA GLY A 303 31.85 -34.15 -18.45
C GLY A 303 31.30 -33.25 -19.54
N ASN A 304 30.03 -33.39 -19.92
CA ASN A 304 29.35 -32.57 -20.92
C ASN A 304 28.03 -32.06 -20.35
N PHE A 305 27.92 -30.75 -20.18
CA PHE A 305 26.70 -30.12 -19.68
C PHE A 305 26.55 -28.69 -20.16
N TYR A 306 25.31 -28.21 -20.15
CA TYR A 306 24.95 -26.83 -20.46
C TYR A 306 24.65 -26.07 -19.17
N LEU A 307 25.14 -24.83 -19.08
CA LEU A 307 24.81 -23.90 -18.00
C LEU A 307 24.06 -22.71 -18.60
N ILE A 308 23.01 -22.26 -17.92
CA ILE A 308 22.29 -21.04 -18.26
C ILE A 308 22.62 -19.99 -17.21
N PHE A 309 23.15 -18.85 -17.64
CA PHE A 309 23.43 -17.71 -16.78
C PHE A 309 22.13 -17.00 -16.36
N SER A 310 22.18 -16.22 -15.29
CA SER A 310 21.04 -15.43 -14.82
C SER A 310 20.57 -14.39 -15.85
N ASN A 311 21.42 -13.98 -16.79
CA ASN A 311 21.07 -13.09 -17.90
C ASN A 311 20.50 -13.82 -19.15
N GLY A 312 20.36 -15.15 -19.09
CA GLY A 312 19.87 -16.01 -20.17
C GLY A 312 20.94 -16.48 -21.17
N GLU A 313 22.19 -16.06 -21.03
CA GLU A 313 23.28 -16.59 -21.86
C GLU A 313 23.51 -18.07 -21.54
N VAL A 314 23.98 -18.82 -22.53
CA VAL A 314 24.19 -20.27 -22.42
C VAL A 314 25.65 -20.60 -22.63
N LEU A 315 26.21 -21.37 -21.69
CA LEU A 315 27.56 -21.93 -21.78
C LEU A 315 27.45 -23.44 -22.02
N HIS A 316 28.20 -23.94 -22.99
CA HIS A 316 28.42 -25.38 -23.15
C HIS A 316 29.78 -25.73 -22.57
N PHE A 317 29.78 -26.64 -21.59
CA PHE A 317 30.97 -27.06 -20.87
C PHE A 317 31.38 -28.49 -21.23
N PHE A 318 32.67 -28.69 -21.48
CA PHE A 318 33.30 -30.00 -21.70
C PHE A 318 34.46 -30.26 -20.72
N SER A 319 34.59 -31.52 -20.28
CA SER A 319 35.60 -31.99 -19.31
C SER A 319 37.05 -31.76 -19.71
N GLN A 320 37.32 -31.51 -21.00
CA GLN A 320 38.64 -31.15 -21.52
C GLN A 320 39.03 -29.68 -21.26
N GLY A 321 38.19 -28.90 -20.54
CA GLY A 321 38.52 -27.53 -20.12
C GLY A 321 38.45 -26.49 -21.24
N ARG A 322 37.74 -26.79 -22.33
CA ARG A 322 37.40 -25.81 -23.39
C ARG A 322 35.92 -25.48 -23.32
N SER A 323 35.60 -24.26 -22.91
CA SER A 323 34.35 -23.60 -23.30
C SER A 323 34.48 -23.17 -24.76
N TYR A 324 33.48 -23.46 -25.58
CA TYR A 324 33.45 -22.98 -26.96
C TYR A 324 32.74 -21.63 -27.07
N LYS A 325 33.29 -20.75 -27.92
CA LYS A 325 32.66 -19.54 -28.47
C LYS A 325 31.46 -19.90 -29.37
N PRO A 326 30.54 -18.97 -29.63
CA PRO A 326 29.10 -19.13 -29.49
C PRO A 326 28.56 -20.36 -30.24
N ILE A 327 27.83 -21.19 -29.51
CA ILE A 327 27.04 -22.35 -29.96
C ILE A 327 26.09 -22.00 -31.12
N PHE A 328 25.81 -20.70 -31.31
CA PHE A 328 24.93 -20.14 -32.32
C PHE A 328 25.76 -19.35 -33.34
N PRO A 329 26.21 -19.97 -34.45
CA PRO A 329 27.14 -19.35 -35.40
C PRO A 329 26.62 -18.05 -36.05
N ASN A 330 25.31 -17.75 -35.94
CA ASN A 330 24.66 -16.59 -36.55
C ASN A 330 23.82 -15.74 -35.58
N VAL A 331 23.92 -15.94 -34.26
CA VAL A 331 23.18 -15.13 -33.27
C VAL A 331 24.12 -14.54 -32.24
N LEU A 332 24.12 -13.21 -32.16
CA LEU A 332 25.02 -12.43 -31.29
C LEU A 332 24.76 -12.70 -29.80
N LYS A 333 23.51 -12.98 -29.41
CA LYS A 333 23.10 -13.25 -28.03
C LYS A 333 21.71 -13.92 -27.99
N ILE A 334 21.56 -15.01 -27.23
CA ILE A 334 20.27 -15.67 -26.95
C ILE A 334 19.99 -15.55 -25.46
N ARG A 335 18.71 -15.34 -25.11
CA ARG A 335 18.22 -15.32 -23.73
C ARG A 335 17.42 -16.60 -23.47
N ALA A 336 18.12 -17.70 -23.23
CA ALA A 336 17.51 -19.00 -22.99
C ALA A 336 16.85 -19.05 -21.61
N ASN A 337 15.68 -19.66 -21.55
CA ASN A 337 15.01 -19.98 -20.28
C ASN A 337 15.28 -21.43 -19.85
N ARG A 338 15.34 -22.35 -20.82
CA ARG A 338 15.55 -23.79 -20.56
C ARG A 338 16.34 -24.43 -21.69
N VAL A 339 17.26 -25.32 -21.32
CA VAL A 339 17.92 -26.28 -22.20
C VAL A 339 17.53 -27.68 -21.74
N TYR A 340 17.14 -28.54 -22.66
CA TYR A 340 16.60 -29.86 -22.36
C TYR A 340 17.12 -30.89 -23.36
N PHE A 341 17.75 -31.95 -22.86
CA PHE A 341 18.27 -33.06 -23.66
C PHE A 341 17.54 -34.36 -23.30
N PRO A 342 16.46 -34.71 -24.02
CA PRO A 342 15.79 -36.00 -23.82
C PRO A 342 16.67 -37.20 -24.20
N GLU A 343 17.63 -37.00 -25.11
CA GLU A 343 18.65 -37.98 -25.51
C GLU A 343 20.01 -37.26 -25.60
N PRO A 344 21.16 -37.94 -25.45
CA PRO A 344 22.47 -37.29 -25.51
C PRO A 344 22.78 -36.58 -26.85
N TYR A 345 22.10 -36.98 -27.94
CA TYR A 345 22.25 -36.39 -29.27
C TYR A 345 21.11 -35.44 -29.65
N LEU A 346 19.98 -35.45 -28.94
CA LEU A 346 18.79 -34.67 -29.28
C LEU A 346 18.56 -33.58 -28.23
N GLY A 347 18.78 -32.33 -28.60
CA GLY A 347 18.69 -31.17 -27.72
C GLY A 347 17.60 -30.19 -28.14
N TYR A 348 16.96 -29.58 -27.14
CA TYR A 348 16.00 -28.51 -27.31
C TYR A 348 16.31 -27.33 -26.39
N LEU A 349 16.08 -26.11 -26.85
CA LEU A 349 16.25 -24.89 -26.07
C LEU A 349 15.12 -23.94 -26.38
N VAL A 350 14.59 -23.28 -25.35
CA VAL A 350 13.54 -22.26 -25.50
C VAL A 350 14.00 -20.93 -24.93
N ASP A 351 13.63 -19.83 -25.57
CA ASP A 351 14.10 -18.48 -25.22
C ASP A 351 12.99 -17.51 -24.82
N GLU A 352 13.41 -16.34 -24.31
CA GLU A 352 12.53 -15.23 -23.92
C GLU A 352 11.84 -14.56 -25.12
N ASP A 353 12.27 -14.81 -26.35
CA ASP A 353 11.74 -14.16 -27.56
C ASP A 353 10.71 -15.04 -28.32
N GLY A 354 10.41 -16.23 -27.78
CA GLY A 354 9.41 -17.14 -28.31
C GLY A 354 9.90 -18.13 -29.36
N ASN A 355 11.21 -18.35 -29.43
CA ASN A 355 11.81 -19.34 -30.32
C ASN A 355 12.06 -20.66 -29.60
N VAL A 356 11.94 -21.74 -30.37
CA VAL A 356 12.41 -23.08 -29.99
C VAL A 356 13.56 -23.45 -30.90
N TRP A 357 14.68 -23.76 -30.27
CA TRP A 357 15.89 -24.21 -30.90
C TRP A 357 15.98 -25.73 -30.77
N SER A 358 16.36 -26.40 -31.84
CA SER A 358 16.57 -27.85 -31.86
C SER A 358 17.96 -28.21 -32.37
N SER A 359 18.49 -29.31 -31.86
CA SER A 359 19.79 -29.89 -32.24
C SER A 359 19.68 -31.41 -32.32
N GLN A 360 20.29 -32.00 -33.35
CA GLN A 360 20.33 -33.46 -33.56
C GLN A 360 21.73 -34.06 -33.41
N ASP A 361 22.72 -33.24 -33.06
CA ASP A 361 24.12 -33.65 -32.92
C ASP A 361 24.65 -33.51 -31.48
N GLY A 362 23.78 -33.37 -30.49
CA GLY A 362 24.19 -33.18 -29.10
C GLY A 362 24.56 -31.73 -28.76
N GLY A 363 24.04 -30.78 -29.55
CA GLY A 363 24.16 -29.35 -29.31
C GLY A 363 25.34 -28.67 -30.01
N TYR A 364 26.01 -29.33 -30.96
CA TYR A 364 27.06 -28.66 -31.76
C TYR A 364 26.44 -27.69 -32.77
N ASN A 365 25.31 -28.05 -33.36
CA ASN A 365 24.54 -27.18 -34.26
C ASN A 365 23.10 -27.06 -33.78
N TRP A 366 22.58 -25.83 -33.86
CA TRP A 366 21.21 -25.51 -33.47
C TRP A 366 20.46 -24.79 -34.59
N SER A 367 19.21 -25.17 -34.81
CA SER A 367 18.27 -24.48 -35.70
C SER A 367 17.11 -23.88 -34.91
N ALA A 368 16.77 -22.63 -35.19
CA ALA A 368 15.67 -21.93 -34.52
C ALA A 368 14.38 -21.96 -35.32
N THR A 369 13.27 -22.21 -34.65
CA THR A 369 11.91 -22.04 -35.15
C THR A 369 11.18 -21.05 -34.25
N LYS A 370 10.75 -19.91 -34.80
CA LYS A 370 9.94 -18.95 -34.06
C LYS A 370 8.49 -19.43 -34.01
N ILE A 371 7.97 -19.66 -32.81
CA ILE A 371 6.60 -20.17 -32.62
C ILE A 371 5.65 -19.05 -32.21
N THR A 372 6.14 -18.13 -31.36
CA THR A 372 5.35 -17.04 -30.80
C THR A 372 6.23 -15.80 -30.60
N GLY A 373 5.61 -14.68 -30.23
CA GLY A 373 6.32 -13.49 -29.73
C GLY A 373 6.41 -13.43 -28.22
N GLN A 374 5.90 -14.45 -27.51
CA GLN A 374 5.87 -14.52 -26.04
C GLN A 374 7.00 -15.40 -25.51
N GLY A 375 7.56 -15.07 -24.35
CA GLY A 375 8.66 -15.85 -23.77
C GLY A 375 8.23 -17.27 -23.41
N LEU A 376 9.00 -18.26 -23.87
CA LEU A 376 8.78 -19.67 -23.56
C LEU A 376 9.65 -20.06 -22.35
N LYS A 377 9.08 -20.76 -21.36
CA LYS A 377 9.74 -21.00 -20.06
C LYS A 377 10.30 -22.39 -19.91
N ASP A 378 9.58 -23.41 -20.40
CA ASP A 378 10.00 -24.80 -20.24
C ASP A 378 9.53 -25.66 -21.42
N ILE A 379 10.24 -26.75 -21.67
CA ILE A 379 10.00 -27.70 -22.76
C ILE A 379 10.20 -29.12 -22.24
N HIS A 380 9.31 -30.03 -22.64
CA HIS A 380 9.38 -31.41 -22.22
C HIS A 380 8.91 -32.39 -23.31
N ARG A 381 9.46 -33.60 -23.26
CA ARG A 381 9.09 -34.70 -24.18
C ARG A 381 7.85 -35.42 -23.63
N ILE A 382 6.81 -35.54 -24.44
CA ILE A 382 5.64 -36.39 -24.14
C ILE A 382 5.96 -37.82 -24.57
N ARG A 383 6.36 -37.98 -25.84
CA ARG A 383 6.74 -39.25 -26.49
C ARG A 383 7.87 -39.00 -27.48
N PRO A 384 8.53 -40.02 -28.05
CA PRO A 384 9.48 -39.81 -29.15
C PRO A 384 8.82 -39.00 -30.28
N GLY A 385 9.40 -37.85 -30.62
CA GLY A 385 8.85 -36.92 -31.63
C GLY A 385 7.76 -35.96 -31.12
N GLU A 386 7.11 -36.26 -30.00
CA GLU A 386 6.09 -35.39 -29.40
C GLU A 386 6.67 -34.54 -28.25
N LEU A 387 6.58 -33.21 -28.36
CA LEU A 387 7.04 -32.28 -27.32
C LEU A 387 5.92 -31.32 -26.96
N ILE A 388 5.99 -30.81 -25.73
CA ILE A 388 5.16 -29.72 -25.27
C ILE A 388 6.03 -28.60 -24.71
N VAL A 389 5.62 -27.37 -24.98
CA VAL A 389 6.28 -26.16 -24.52
C VAL A 389 5.25 -25.30 -23.82
N ALA A 390 5.66 -24.68 -22.71
CA ALA A 390 4.84 -23.78 -21.94
C ALA A 390 5.57 -22.47 -21.65
N GLY A 391 4.84 -21.37 -21.52
CA GLY A 391 5.44 -20.05 -21.31
C GLY A 391 4.49 -18.97 -20.82
N GLU A 392 4.86 -17.73 -21.14
CA GLU A 392 4.18 -16.52 -20.74
C GLU A 392 2.81 -16.37 -21.40
N ARG A 393 1.91 -15.61 -20.73
CA ARG A 393 0.56 -15.30 -21.21
C ARG A 393 -0.27 -16.52 -21.60
N GLY A 394 -0.05 -17.66 -20.93
CA GLY A 394 -0.80 -18.89 -21.20
C GLY A 394 -0.35 -19.64 -22.45
N SER A 395 0.82 -19.31 -22.97
CA SER A 395 1.41 -19.96 -24.13
C SER A 395 1.60 -21.44 -23.86
N VAL A 396 0.95 -22.30 -24.66
CA VAL A 396 1.13 -23.74 -24.66
C VAL A 396 1.14 -24.20 -26.11
N PHE A 397 2.21 -24.91 -26.50
CA PHE A 397 2.37 -25.42 -27.86
C PHE A 397 2.79 -26.88 -27.81
N LYS A 398 2.23 -27.68 -28.73
CA LYS A 398 2.57 -29.10 -28.90
C LYS A 398 3.13 -29.32 -30.30
N THR A 399 4.14 -30.17 -30.42
CA THR A 399 4.63 -30.70 -31.70
C THR A 399 4.50 -32.22 -31.70
N GLU A 400 4.33 -32.81 -32.87
CA GLU A 400 4.30 -34.26 -33.09
C GLU A 400 5.38 -34.73 -34.07
N ASP A 401 6.21 -33.79 -34.55
CA ASP A 401 7.24 -34.02 -35.58
C ASP A 401 8.64 -33.57 -35.14
N GLY A 402 8.90 -33.58 -33.83
CA GLY A 402 10.20 -33.25 -33.25
C GLY A 402 10.55 -31.77 -33.27
N GLY A 403 9.55 -30.88 -33.38
CA GLY A 403 9.71 -29.42 -33.33
C GLY A 403 9.75 -28.73 -34.69
N ASN A 404 9.42 -29.42 -35.79
CA ASN A 404 9.34 -28.83 -37.12
C ASN A 404 8.05 -28.03 -37.31
N SER A 405 6.94 -28.50 -36.74
CA SER A 405 5.66 -27.80 -36.71
C SER A 405 5.03 -27.82 -35.31
N TRP A 406 4.22 -26.80 -35.02
CA TRP A 406 3.68 -26.56 -33.68
C TRP A 406 2.19 -26.24 -33.73
N LYS A 407 1.41 -27.03 -33.01
CA LYS A 407 -0.01 -26.79 -32.73
C LYS A 407 -0.14 -25.87 -31.52
N ASN A 408 -0.93 -24.80 -31.67
CA ASN A 408 -1.22 -23.87 -30.59
C ASN A 408 -2.35 -24.40 -29.70
N LEU A 409 -2.05 -24.64 -28.43
CA LEU A 409 -2.97 -25.09 -27.38
C LEU A 409 -3.09 -24.03 -26.26
N SER A 410 -2.71 -22.79 -26.54
CA SER A 410 -2.57 -21.74 -25.53
C SER A 410 -3.91 -21.41 -24.87
N HIS A 411 -3.88 -21.22 -23.55
CA HIS A 411 -5.05 -20.88 -22.75
C HIS A 411 -4.81 -19.58 -21.99
N LYS A 412 -5.64 -18.55 -22.23
CA LYS A 412 -5.48 -17.23 -21.62
C LYS A 412 -5.86 -17.26 -20.14
N ARG A 413 -4.89 -17.53 -19.26
CA ARG A 413 -5.12 -17.42 -17.81
C ARG A 413 -3.87 -17.22 -16.96
N TYR A 414 -2.77 -17.91 -17.24
CA TYR A 414 -1.58 -17.92 -16.37
C TYR A 414 -0.27 -17.99 -17.15
N THR A 415 0.80 -17.42 -16.61
CA THR A 415 2.16 -17.74 -17.07
C THR A 415 2.57 -19.09 -16.52
N PHE A 416 2.95 -20.01 -17.39
CA PHE A 416 3.43 -21.33 -17.01
C PHE A 416 4.95 -21.33 -16.87
N THR A 417 5.44 -21.95 -15.80
CA THR A 417 6.85 -21.94 -15.39
C THR A 417 7.54 -23.28 -15.64
N LYS A 418 6.82 -24.39 -15.50
CA LYS A 418 7.32 -25.75 -15.77
C LYS A 418 6.27 -26.59 -16.47
N VAL A 419 6.74 -27.53 -17.28
CA VAL A 419 5.93 -28.57 -17.92
C VAL A 419 6.60 -29.92 -17.79
N TRP A 420 5.84 -30.96 -17.48
CA TRP A 420 6.34 -32.33 -17.47
C TRP A 420 5.25 -33.30 -17.89
N ALA A 421 5.66 -34.47 -18.36
CA ALA A 421 4.77 -35.53 -18.79
C ALA A 421 5.04 -36.79 -17.98
N VAL A 422 3.98 -37.57 -17.74
CA VAL A 422 4.04 -38.84 -17.02
C VAL A 422 3.37 -39.89 -17.89
N GLU A 423 4.15 -40.88 -18.31
CA GLU A 423 3.66 -41.99 -19.13
C GLU A 423 2.91 -43.02 -18.27
N ASN A 424 1.71 -43.39 -18.72
CA ASN A 424 0.88 -44.47 -18.19
C ASN A 424 0.88 -45.64 -19.19
N GLU A 425 0.38 -46.82 -18.76
CA GLU A 425 0.26 -48.01 -19.62
C GLU A 425 -0.58 -47.75 -20.90
N GLU A 426 -1.56 -46.84 -20.85
CA GLU A 426 -2.47 -46.53 -21.98
C GLU A 426 -2.54 -45.04 -22.36
N SER A 427 -2.00 -44.11 -21.55
CA SER A 427 -2.11 -42.65 -21.77
C SER A 427 -0.84 -41.92 -21.35
N VAL A 428 -0.73 -40.63 -21.68
CA VAL A 428 0.32 -39.76 -21.12
C VAL A 428 -0.38 -38.56 -20.53
N ASP A 429 -0.20 -38.37 -19.22
CA ASP A 429 -0.75 -37.23 -18.52
C ASP A 429 0.28 -36.11 -18.50
N VAL A 430 -0.14 -34.90 -18.86
CA VAL A 430 0.73 -33.73 -18.95
C VAL A 430 0.38 -32.76 -17.85
N PHE A 431 1.40 -32.20 -17.20
CA PHE A 431 1.24 -31.31 -16.07
C PHE A 431 1.88 -29.95 -16.36
N LEU A 432 1.26 -28.89 -15.84
CA LEU A 432 1.79 -27.53 -15.87
C LEU A 432 1.86 -26.96 -14.46
N LEU A 433 2.96 -26.27 -14.16
CA LEU A 433 3.10 -25.43 -12.97
C LEU A 433 2.98 -23.96 -13.39
N ASP A 434 2.02 -23.24 -12.85
CA ASP A 434 1.90 -21.81 -13.12
C ASP A 434 2.76 -20.94 -12.17
N ALA A 435 2.90 -19.65 -12.48
CA ALA A 435 3.66 -18.69 -11.69
C ALA A 435 3.10 -18.42 -10.28
N LEU A 436 1.89 -18.92 -9.99
CA LEU A 436 1.24 -18.87 -8.68
C LEU A 436 1.51 -20.15 -7.86
N GLY A 437 2.13 -21.16 -8.47
CA GLY A 437 2.41 -22.46 -7.86
C GLY A 437 1.24 -23.44 -7.94
N ASN A 438 0.21 -23.17 -8.76
CA ASN A 438 -0.84 -24.14 -9.03
C ASN A 438 -0.33 -25.19 -10.02
N ILE A 439 -0.80 -26.42 -9.85
CA ILE A 439 -0.54 -27.49 -10.79
C ILE A 439 -1.83 -27.78 -11.56
N LEU A 440 -1.73 -27.80 -12.87
CA LEU A 440 -2.79 -28.23 -13.78
C LEU A 440 -2.40 -29.57 -14.37
N VAL A 441 -3.40 -30.39 -14.69
CA VAL A 441 -3.23 -31.67 -15.36
C VAL A 441 -4.10 -31.71 -16.61
N SER A 442 -3.57 -32.28 -17.67
CA SER A 442 -4.28 -32.64 -18.89
C SER A 442 -4.11 -34.14 -19.12
N ILE A 443 -5.24 -34.83 -19.31
CA ILE A 443 -5.31 -36.26 -19.63
C ILE A 443 -5.44 -36.50 -21.14
N ASP A 444 -5.59 -35.42 -21.91
CA ASP A 444 -5.74 -35.40 -23.36
C ASP A 444 -4.58 -34.65 -24.04
N GLN A 445 -3.39 -34.75 -23.44
CA GLN A 445 -2.12 -34.25 -23.99
C GLN A 445 -2.08 -32.74 -24.31
N GLY A 446 -2.82 -31.95 -23.55
CA GLY A 446 -2.79 -30.50 -23.54
C GLY A 446 -4.01 -29.82 -24.14
N GLU A 447 -5.00 -30.56 -24.66
CA GLU A 447 -6.23 -29.97 -25.21
C GLU A 447 -7.10 -29.34 -24.11
N HIS A 448 -7.25 -30.03 -22.98
CA HIS A 448 -7.99 -29.53 -21.82
C HIS A 448 -7.19 -29.63 -20.54
N TRP A 449 -7.31 -28.58 -19.71
CA TRP A 449 -6.57 -28.45 -18.45
C TRP A 449 -7.53 -28.40 -17.27
N ASN A 450 -7.30 -29.29 -16.31
CA ASN A 450 -8.00 -29.34 -15.04
C ASN A 450 -7.05 -28.93 -13.91
N THR A 451 -7.55 -28.15 -12.95
CA THR A 451 -6.76 -27.82 -11.76
C THR A 451 -6.53 -29.07 -10.92
N PHE A 452 -5.27 -29.46 -10.77
CA PHE A 452 -4.85 -30.61 -9.99
C PHE A 452 -4.56 -30.23 -8.54
N TYR A 453 -3.78 -29.16 -8.34
CA TYR A 453 -3.37 -28.68 -7.02
C TYR A 453 -3.36 -27.16 -6.96
N VAL A 454 -3.87 -26.61 -5.86
CA VAL A 454 -3.80 -25.19 -5.52
C VAL A 454 -3.14 -25.08 -4.15
N PRO A 455 -1.99 -24.41 -4.02
CA PRO A 455 -1.35 -24.23 -2.73
C PRO A 455 -2.22 -23.38 -1.80
N VAL A 456 -2.46 -23.86 -0.58
CA VAL A 456 -3.21 -23.11 0.43
C VAL A 456 -2.43 -21.88 0.92
N ARG A 457 -1.10 -22.01 1.07
CA ARG A 457 -0.16 -20.95 1.43
C ARG A 457 1.24 -21.24 0.86
N GLY A 458 1.90 -20.19 0.35
CA GLY A 458 3.22 -20.26 -0.28
C GLY A 458 3.24 -21.00 -1.62
N LYS A 459 4.02 -20.51 -2.57
CA LYS A 459 4.12 -21.09 -3.93
C LYS A 459 4.82 -22.45 -3.91
N VAL A 460 4.49 -23.28 -4.89
CA VAL A 460 5.24 -24.51 -5.23
C VAL A 460 6.19 -24.18 -6.38
N PHE A 461 7.44 -24.64 -6.27
CA PHE A 461 8.48 -24.40 -7.28
C PHE A 461 8.92 -25.67 -8.00
N ALA A 462 8.76 -26.82 -7.34
CA ALA A 462 9.01 -28.11 -7.95
C ALA A 462 8.13 -29.18 -7.32
N SER A 463 7.86 -30.21 -8.13
CA SER A 463 7.05 -31.34 -7.74
C SER A 463 7.66 -32.62 -8.29
N VAL A 464 7.65 -33.68 -7.49
CA VAL A 464 8.01 -35.03 -7.92
C VAL A 464 6.87 -35.98 -7.59
N LEU A 465 6.55 -36.83 -8.55
CA LEU A 465 5.55 -37.87 -8.42
C LEU A 465 6.17 -39.09 -7.72
N PHE A 466 5.55 -39.52 -6.63
CA PHE A 466 6.09 -40.59 -5.80
C PHE A 466 5.70 -41.97 -6.30
N ASP A 467 4.39 -42.17 -6.46
CA ASP A 467 3.81 -43.49 -6.67
C ASP A 467 2.38 -43.35 -7.19
N ARG A 468 1.93 -44.39 -7.88
CA ARG A 468 0.52 -44.64 -8.16
C ARG A 468 0.01 -45.49 -6.99
N SER A 469 -0.82 -44.90 -6.12
CA SER A 469 -1.51 -45.67 -5.08
C SER A 469 -2.20 -46.90 -5.71
N GLU A 470 -2.38 -48.00 -4.97
CA GLU A 470 -3.04 -49.24 -5.44
C GLU A 470 -4.37 -48.99 -6.18
N ASN A 471 -5.00 -47.84 -5.92
CA ASN A 471 -6.23 -47.35 -6.56
C ASN A 471 -6.02 -46.58 -7.88
N GLY A 472 -4.82 -46.58 -8.46
CA GLY A 472 -4.51 -45.94 -9.73
C GLY A 472 -4.26 -44.41 -9.69
N ARG A 473 -4.20 -43.79 -8.50
CA ARG A 473 -4.16 -42.32 -8.32
C ARG A 473 -2.81 -41.78 -7.84
N PHE A 474 -2.50 -40.55 -8.22
CA PHE A 474 -1.20 -39.91 -8.00
C PHE A 474 -0.97 -39.45 -6.55
N ARG A 475 0.25 -39.71 -6.06
CA ARG A 475 0.83 -39.02 -4.89
C ARG A 475 1.92 -38.07 -5.36
N ILE A 476 1.80 -36.79 -5.04
CA ILE A 476 2.75 -35.76 -5.45
C ILE A 476 3.41 -35.13 -4.23
N LEU A 477 4.74 -35.12 -4.22
CA LEU A 477 5.51 -34.30 -3.30
C LEU A 477 5.78 -32.96 -3.92
N ASN A 478 5.42 -31.91 -3.20
CA ASN A 478 5.62 -30.55 -3.60
C ASN A 478 6.60 -29.88 -2.65
N ILE A 479 7.55 -29.15 -3.22
CA ILE A 479 8.44 -28.26 -2.50
C ILE A 479 8.22 -26.80 -2.94
N GLY A 480 8.52 -25.85 -2.07
CA GLY A 480 8.39 -24.45 -2.45
C GLY A 480 8.77 -23.45 -1.36
N GLU A 481 8.01 -22.37 -1.29
CA GLU A 481 8.29 -21.26 -0.38
C GLU A 481 8.22 -21.68 1.09
N TYR A 482 9.00 -20.98 1.91
CA TYR A 482 9.03 -21.12 3.37
C TYR A 482 9.36 -22.54 3.86
N GLU A 483 10.37 -23.17 3.27
CA GLU A 483 10.81 -24.54 3.60
C GLU A 483 9.70 -25.58 3.50
N LYS A 484 8.67 -25.28 2.69
CA LYS A 484 7.48 -26.11 2.58
C LYS A 484 7.80 -27.39 1.84
N ILE A 485 7.48 -28.50 2.49
CA ILE A 485 7.38 -29.83 1.89
C ILE A 485 5.97 -30.30 2.15
N SER A 486 5.22 -30.62 1.09
CA SER A 486 3.83 -31.03 1.20
C SER A 486 3.53 -32.22 0.30
N LEU A 487 2.75 -33.15 0.81
CA LEU A 487 2.32 -34.34 0.10
C LEU A 487 0.85 -34.18 -0.28
N SER A 488 0.57 -34.23 -1.57
CA SER A 488 -0.79 -34.18 -2.12
C SER A 488 -1.21 -35.58 -2.54
N GLU A 489 -2.33 -36.04 -1.99
CA GLU A 489 -2.90 -37.36 -2.24
C GLU A 489 -4.37 -37.22 -2.61
N TYR A 490 -4.87 -38.10 -3.47
CA TYR A 490 -6.29 -38.11 -3.79
C TYR A 490 -7.10 -38.90 -2.74
N LYS A 491 -8.05 -38.24 -2.08
CA LYS A 491 -8.98 -38.83 -1.10
C LYS A 491 -10.39 -38.31 -1.33
N ASP A 492 -11.40 -39.17 -1.21
CA ASP A 492 -12.83 -38.79 -1.25
C ASP A 492 -13.21 -37.78 -2.34
N VAL A 493 -12.76 -38.06 -3.57
CA VAL A 493 -13.07 -37.29 -4.79
C VAL A 493 -12.26 -35.99 -4.98
N LYS A 494 -11.34 -35.64 -4.06
CA LYS A 494 -10.49 -34.44 -4.16
C LYS A 494 -9.02 -34.71 -3.78
N TYR A 495 -8.09 -33.90 -4.28
CA TYR A 495 -6.73 -33.88 -3.75
C TYR A 495 -6.67 -33.19 -2.39
N GLU A 496 -6.32 -33.93 -1.36
CA GLU A 496 -5.99 -33.42 -0.03
C GLU A 496 -4.48 -33.23 0.07
N THR A 497 -4.05 -32.13 0.70
CA THR A 497 -2.63 -31.85 0.88
C THR A 497 -2.27 -31.80 2.34
N LYS A 498 -1.30 -32.61 2.72
CA LYS A 498 -0.70 -32.63 4.05
C LYS A 498 0.68 -31.97 3.99
N THR A 499 0.87 -30.90 4.75
CA THR A 499 2.20 -30.31 4.93
C THR A 499 3.02 -31.19 5.86
N LEU A 500 4.18 -31.64 5.39
CA LEU A 500 5.11 -32.50 6.13
C LEU A 500 6.12 -31.68 6.92
N GLN A 501 6.65 -30.61 6.31
CA GLN A 501 7.63 -29.73 6.91
C GLN A 501 7.43 -28.30 6.41
N GLY A 502 7.79 -27.33 7.26
CA GLY A 502 7.80 -25.91 6.93
C GLY A 502 6.40 -25.37 6.60
N GLY A 503 6.39 -24.38 5.73
CA GLY A 503 5.19 -23.64 5.36
C GLY A 503 4.98 -22.39 6.19
N ASP A 504 3.96 -21.65 5.77
CA ASP A 504 3.69 -20.31 6.25
C ASP A 504 3.07 -20.30 7.67
N SER A 505 3.91 -20.06 8.68
CA SER A 505 3.51 -19.99 10.09
C SER A 505 3.06 -18.59 10.48
N VAL A 506 1.83 -18.44 10.99
CA VAL A 506 1.24 -17.14 11.37
C VAL A 506 2.11 -16.38 12.38
N PHE A 507 2.80 -17.08 13.26
CA PHE A 507 3.64 -16.48 14.31
C PHE A 507 5.13 -16.44 13.97
N SER A 508 5.51 -16.62 12.70
CA SER A 508 6.90 -16.44 12.28
C SER A 508 7.32 -14.97 12.41
N PRO A 509 8.59 -14.66 12.77
CA PRO A 509 9.08 -13.29 12.78
C PRO A 509 8.87 -12.57 11.44
N TYR A 510 9.07 -13.29 10.32
CA TYR A 510 8.79 -12.81 8.97
C TYR A 510 7.35 -12.31 8.80
N ASN A 511 6.34 -13.08 9.21
CA ASN A 511 4.95 -12.70 9.04
C ASN A 511 4.52 -11.59 9.99
N ILE A 512 5.05 -11.60 11.22
CA ILE A 512 4.83 -10.52 12.18
C ILE A 512 5.36 -9.20 11.61
N LEU A 513 6.60 -9.20 11.11
CA LEU A 513 7.21 -8.01 10.50
C LEU A 513 6.48 -7.57 9.23
N SER A 514 6.21 -8.52 8.32
CA SER A 514 5.43 -8.30 7.10
C SER A 514 4.05 -7.68 7.38
N PHE A 515 3.43 -8.07 8.49
CA PHE A 515 2.13 -7.53 8.90
C PHE A 515 2.24 -6.14 9.52
N PHE A 516 3.19 -5.90 10.43
CA PHE A 516 3.28 -4.63 11.15
C PHE A 516 3.95 -3.50 10.37
N PHE A 517 4.90 -3.77 9.46
CA PHE A 517 5.59 -2.71 8.72
C PHE A 517 4.63 -1.85 7.87
N PRO A 518 3.72 -2.42 7.06
CA PRO A 518 2.74 -1.62 6.33
C PRO A 518 1.84 -0.80 7.26
N LEU A 519 1.45 -1.36 8.42
CA LEU A 519 0.62 -0.65 9.41
C LEU A 519 1.35 0.56 9.99
N ILE A 520 2.62 0.38 10.36
CA ILE A 520 3.48 1.47 10.84
C ILE A 520 3.69 2.51 9.74
N GLY A 521 3.87 2.08 8.49
CA GLY A 521 3.99 2.97 7.33
C GLY A 521 2.75 3.85 7.13
N ILE A 522 1.56 3.24 7.12
CA ILE A 522 0.28 3.97 7.00
C ILE A 522 0.07 4.92 8.19
N TRP A 523 0.37 4.46 9.41
CA TRP A 523 0.28 5.28 10.60
C TRP A 523 1.23 6.49 10.53
N THR A 524 2.47 6.28 10.10
CA THR A 524 3.50 7.33 9.95
C THR A 524 3.10 8.31 8.85
N PHE A 525 2.51 7.84 7.75
CA PHE A 525 1.99 8.69 6.69
C PHE A 525 0.92 9.65 7.22
N PHE A 526 -0.11 9.15 7.92
CA PHE A 526 -1.14 10.02 8.50
C PHE A 526 -0.61 10.91 9.63
N LEU A 527 0.38 10.43 10.41
CA LEU A 527 1.04 11.24 11.43
C LEU A 527 1.74 12.45 10.79
N ALA A 528 2.49 12.23 9.71
CA ALA A 528 3.13 13.31 8.95
C ALA A 528 2.09 14.25 8.34
N LEU A 529 1.02 13.70 7.76
CA LEU A 529 -0.06 14.47 7.13
C LEU A 529 -0.75 15.41 8.14
N PHE A 530 -1.11 14.94 9.34
CA PHE A 530 -1.76 15.77 10.36
C PHE A 530 -0.81 16.70 11.11
N THR A 531 0.51 16.47 11.03
CA THR A 531 1.51 17.32 11.71
C THR A 531 2.06 18.41 10.79
N LEU A 532 2.23 18.13 9.48
CA LEU A 532 2.93 19.02 8.55
C LEU A 532 2.00 19.89 7.70
N ILE A 533 0.81 19.38 7.34
CA ILE A 533 -0.11 20.07 6.44
C ILE A 533 -0.79 21.28 7.11
N PRO A 534 -1.34 21.19 8.34
CA PRO A 534 -1.95 22.35 8.98
C PRO A 534 -0.98 23.52 9.14
N ASN A 535 -1.45 24.75 8.97
CA ASN A 535 -0.64 25.95 9.19
C ASN A 535 -0.52 26.31 10.69
N THR A 536 -0.33 25.31 11.55
CA THR A 536 -0.16 25.48 13.00
C THR A 536 0.75 24.41 13.56
N LYS A 537 1.33 24.67 14.74
CA LYS A 537 2.19 23.70 15.43
C LYS A 537 1.32 22.65 16.13
N VAL A 538 1.01 21.57 15.42
CA VAL A 538 0.28 20.43 15.99
C VAL A 538 1.22 19.58 16.83
N PRO A 539 0.92 19.30 18.12
CA PRO A 539 1.75 18.43 18.94
C PRO A 539 1.67 16.99 18.45
N ILE A 540 2.82 16.32 18.28
CA ILE A 540 2.93 14.94 17.78
C ILE A 540 2.04 13.96 18.57
N ARG A 541 1.86 14.19 19.88
CA ARG A 541 0.99 13.37 20.74
C ARG A 541 -0.48 13.42 20.31
N ALA A 542 -0.98 14.58 19.87
CA ALA A 542 -2.34 14.70 19.36
C ALA A 542 -2.47 14.04 17.98
N SER A 543 -1.53 14.33 17.08
CA SER A 543 -1.46 13.73 15.75
C SER A 543 -1.38 12.20 15.81
N ALA A 544 -0.67 11.64 16.79
CA ALA A 544 -0.54 10.18 16.97
C ALA A 544 -1.87 9.49 17.27
N TRP A 545 -2.74 10.12 18.05
CA TRP A 545 -4.09 9.61 18.30
C TRP A 545 -4.96 9.70 17.05
N GLY A 546 -4.93 10.86 16.37
CA GLY A 546 -5.56 11.08 15.07
C GLY A 546 -5.18 10.01 14.06
N SER A 547 -3.89 9.86 13.80
CA SER A 547 -3.34 8.93 12.81
C SER A 547 -3.58 7.46 13.17
N ALA A 548 -3.53 7.08 14.45
CA ALA A 548 -3.86 5.72 14.88
C ALA A 548 -5.30 5.37 14.49
N PHE A 549 -6.26 6.24 14.81
CA PHE A 549 -7.65 6.00 14.46
C PHE A 549 -7.89 6.03 12.94
N THR A 550 -7.33 7.01 12.24
CA THR A 550 -7.41 7.11 10.78
C THR A 550 -6.84 5.88 10.09
N SER A 551 -5.67 5.39 10.52
CA SER A 551 -5.05 4.19 9.92
C SER A 551 -5.92 2.94 10.06
N ILE A 552 -6.58 2.76 11.22
CA ILE A 552 -7.49 1.64 11.46
C ILE A 552 -8.73 1.74 10.56
N ILE A 553 -9.38 2.92 10.52
CA ILE A 553 -10.55 3.13 9.66
C ILE A 553 -10.17 2.98 8.18
N PHE A 554 -9.03 3.52 7.77
CA PHE A 554 -8.53 3.43 6.41
C PHE A 554 -8.34 1.98 5.98
N LEU A 555 -7.77 1.13 6.84
CA LEU A 555 -7.62 -0.30 6.57
C LEU A 555 -8.95 -1.03 6.52
N ALA A 556 -9.86 -0.74 7.46
CA ALA A 556 -11.21 -1.30 7.45
C ALA A 556 -11.97 -0.90 6.18
N PHE A 557 -11.79 0.34 5.73
CA PHE A 557 -12.33 0.83 4.47
C PHE A 557 -11.72 0.11 3.28
N LEU A 558 -10.39 -0.03 3.18
CA LEU A 558 -9.74 -0.76 2.08
C LEU A 558 -10.22 -2.21 2.00
N TYR A 559 -10.33 -2.89 3.15
CA TYR A 559 -10.83 -4.26 3.20
C TYR A 559 -12.31 -4.34 2.79
N GLY A 560 -13.17 -3.47 3.35
CA GLY A 560 -14.59 -3.43 3.01
C GLY A 560 -14.84 -3.05 1.55
N PHE A 561 -14.05 -2.10 1.02
CA PHE A 561 -14.11 -1.68 -0.36
C PHE A 561 -13.66 -2.79 -1.31
N LYS A 562 -12.61 -3.55 -0.96
CA LYS A 562 -12.21 -4.76 -1.69
C LYS A 562 -13.36 -5.77 -1.77
N VAL A 563 -13.97 -6.12 -0.62
CA VAL A 563 -15.10 -7.06 -0.57
C VAL A 563 -16.26 -6.56 -1.43
N TYR A 564 -16.59 -5.27 -1.35
CA TYR A 564 -17.62 -4.64 -2.16
C TYR A 564 -17.35 -4.74 -3.67
N VAL A 565 -16.14 -4.38 -4.11
CA VAL A 565 -15.74 -4.44 -5.53
C VAL A 565 -15.73 -5.89 -6.05
N THR A 566 -15.21 -6.84 -5.28
CA THR A 566 -15.18 -8.26 -5.68
C THR A 566 -16.59 -8.82 -5.81
N SER A 567 -17.47 -8.57 -4.82
CA SER A 567 -18.87 -9.00 -4.88
C SER A 567 -19.62 -8.38 -6.06
N PHE A 568 -19.39 -7.09 -6.32
CA PHE A 568 -19.97 -6.39 -7.47
C PHE A 568 -19.48 -6.97 -8.81
N SER A 569 -18.20 -7.31 -8.90
CA SER A 569 -17.59 -7.91 -10.08
C SER A 569 -18.13 -9.32 -10.35
N GLU A 570 -18.44 -10.12 -9.33
CA GLU A 570 -18.95 -11.49 -9.54
C GLU A 570 -20.43 -11.53 -9.94
N THR A 571 -21.23 -10.58 -9.45
CA THR A 571 -22.71 -10.63 -9.57
C THR A 571 -23.28 -9.88 -10.78
N THR A 572 -22.52 -8.97 -11.39
CA THR A 572 -23.03 -8.07 -12.44
C THR A 572 -22.58 -8.49 -13.85
N MET A 573 -23.45 -8.36 -14.85
CA MET A 573 -23.12 -8.62 -16.26
C MET A 573 -21.93 -7.78 -16.73
N LEU A 574 -21.07 -8.37 -17.59
CA LEU A 574 -19.80 -7.80 -18.08
C LEU A 574 -19.89 -6.34 -18.57
N VAL A 575 -20.96 -5.97 -19.29
CA VAL A 575 -21.14 -4.61 -19.84
C VAL A 575 -21.33 -3.55 -18.74
N TYR A 576 -22.00 -3.91 -17.65
CA TYR A 576 -22.24 -3.00 -16.53
C TYR A 576 -21.02 -2.84 -15.62
N LYS A 577 -20.04 -3.75 -15.68
CA LYS A 577 -18.79 -3.66 -14.88
C LYS A 577 -17.95 -2.45 -15.27
N ALA A 578 -17.79 -2.20 -16.57
CA ALA A 578 -17.01 -1.07 -17.07
C ALA A 578 -17.68 0.28 -16.70
N LEU A 579 -19.00 0.38 -16.87
CA LEU A 579 -19.76 1.59 -16.54
C LEU A 579 -19.79 1.88 -15.04
N ALA A 580 -19.86 0.85 -14.20
CA ALA A 580 -19.86 1.00 -12.75
C ALA A 580 -18.50 1.40 -12.16
N SER A 581 -17.40 1.24 -12.90
CA SER A 581 -16.06 1.63 -12.44
C SER A 581 -15.99 3.10 -12.06
N ILE A 582 -16.64 3.99 -12.82
CA ILE A 582 -16.62 5.44 -12.59
C ILE A 582 -17.31 5.79 -11.25
N PRO A 583 -18.59 5.44 -11.01
CA PRO A 583 -19.23 5.70 -9.71
C PRO A 583 -18.51 5.06 -8.51
N ILE A 584 -18.04 3.82 -8.66
CA ILE A 584 -17.31 3.11 -7.60
C ILE A 584 -16.02 3.85 -7.24
N PHE A 585 -15.28 4.31 -8.26
CA PHE A 585 -14.07 5.08 -8.09
C PHE A 585 -14.33 6.43 -7.40
N LEU A 586 -15.40 7.13 -7.79
CA LEU A 586 -15.84 8.38 -7.16
C LEU A 586 -16.17 8.19 -5.67
N ILE A 587 -16.92 7.14 -5.33
CA ILE A 587 -17.23 6.78 -3.94
C ILE A 587 -15.94 6.47 -3.17
N GLY A 588 -14.97 5.82 -3.81
CA GLY A 588 -13.65 5.54 -3.26
C GLY A 588 -12.92 6.81 -2.83
N ILE A 589 -12.71 7.75 -3.75
CA ILE A 589 -12.01 9.03 -3.47
C ILE A 589 -12.76 9.85 -2.41
N TYR A 590 -14.08 9.90 -2.50
CA TYR A 590 -14.90 10.63 -1.53
C TYR A 590 -14.78 10.05 -0.12
N SER A 591 -14.86 8.74 0.02
CA SER A 591 -14.70 8.05 1.30
C SER A 591 -13.31 8.26 1.90
N LEU A 592 -12.26 8.21 1.07
CA LEU A 592 -10.90 8.51 1.51
C LEU A 592 -10.76 9.95 2.04
N SER A 593 -11.35 10.92 1.35
CA SER A 593 -11.36 12.32 1.79
C SER A 593 -12.08 12.49 3.13
N LEU A 594 -13.20 11.79 3.35
CA LEU A 594 -13.91 11.78 4.63
C LEU A 594 -13.06 11.21 5.75
N ILE A 595 -12.39 10.08 5.52
CA ILE A 595 -11.54 9.41 6.51
C ILE A 595 -10.38 10.33 6.94
N VAL A 596 -9.76 11.00 5.98
CA VAL A 596 -8.67 11.96 6.24
C VAL A 596 -9.17 13.15 7.04
N LEU A 597 -10.28 13.77 6.64
CA LEU A 597 -10.85 14.92 7.36
C LEU A 597 -11.34 14.54 8.76
N PHE A 598 -11.87 13.34 8.95
CA PHE A 598 -12.29 12.88 10.27
C PHE A 598 -11.09 12.70 11.19
N GLY A 599 -9.98 12.16 10.67
CA GLY A 599 -8.71 12.09 11.38
C GLY A 599 -8.16 13.44 11.79
N ALA A 600 -8.28 14.42 10.88
CA ALA A 600 -7.88 15.79 11.12
C ALA A 600 -8.73 16.45 12.23
N GLU A 601 -10.06 16.27 12.20
CA GLU A 601 -10.97 16.74 13.25
C GLU A 601 -10.66 16.11 14.61
N MET A 602 -10.39 14.80 14.61
CA MET A 602 -10.02 14.08 15.82
C MET A 602 -8.69 14.59 16.39
N THR A 603 -7.71 14.87 15.53
CA THR A 603 -6.45 15.48 15.93
C THR A 603 -6.66 16.86 16.56
N ALA A 604 -7.49 17.70 15.93
CA ALA A 604 -7.82 19.03 16.43
C ALA A 604 -8.57 18.95 17.79
N CYS A 605 -9.48 18.00 17.95
CA CYS A 605 -10.16 17.77 19.23
C CYS A 605 -9.20 17.34 20.34
N VAL A 606 -8.24 16.44 20.06
CA VAL A 606 -7.23 16.04 21.05
C VAL A 606 -6.27 17.19 21.36
N GLN A 607 -5.95 18.05 20.38
CA GLN A 607 -5.10 19.22 20.57
C GLN A 607 -5.76 20.29 21.45
N PHE A 608 -7.07 20.52 21.30
CA PHE A 608 -7.83 21.56 22.01
C PHE A 608 -8.88 20.91 22.93
N PRO A 609 -8.56 20.69 24.22
CA PRO A 609 -9.45 20.01 25.15
C PRO A 609 -10.85 20.61 25.28
N GLU A 610 -10.98 21.93 25.06
CA GLU A 610 -12.27 22.62 25.07
C GLU A 610 -13.24 22.01 24.05
N ARG A 611 -12.72 21.46 22.94
CA ARG A 611 -13.53 20.90 21.85
C ARG A 611 -14.30 19.64 22.24
N TYR A 612 -13.77 18.81 23.15
CA TYR A 612 -14.44 17.57 23.60
C TYR A 612 -14.96 17.62 25.04
N LEU A 613 -14.52 18.59 25.84
CA LEU A 613 -15.04 18.80 27.20
C LEU A 613 -16.41 19.49 27.18
N ALA A 614 -16.67 20.36 26.20
CA ALA A 614 -17.96 21.02 26.04
C ALA A 614 -18.40 21.04 24.56
N PRO A 615 -18.66 19.87 23.93
CA PRO A 615 -18.93 19.76 22.50
C PRO A 615 -20.20 20.51 22.06
N PHE A 616 -21.16 20.70 22.98
CA PHE A 616 -22.48 21.31 22.73
C PHE A 616 -22.64 22.71 23.32
N GLN A 617 -21.65 23.21 24.10
CA GLN A 617 -21.69 24.61 24.48
C GLN A 617 -21.20 25.42 23.28
N LEU A 618 -22.03 26.37 22.84
CA LEU A 618 -21.65 27.48 21.96
C LEU A 618 -20.61 28.35 22.69
N VAL A 619 -19.43 27.81 22.94
CA VAL A 619 -18.25 28.63 23.20
C VAL A 619 -17.74 29.02 21.83
N GLU A 620 -18.48 29.90 21.16
CA GLU A 620 -17.86 30.91 20.32
C GLU A 620 -16.88 31.62 21.24
N GLU A 621 -15.59 31.25 21.15
CA GLU A 621 -14.41 32.00 21.57
C GLU A 621 -14.70 33.16 22.55
N ARG A 622 -15.13 32.84 23.77
CA ARG A 622 -15.48 33.84 24.79
C ARG A 622 -14.30 34.27 25.67
N HIS A 623 -13.10 33.77 25.42
CA HIS A 623 -11.93 34.13 26.25
C HIS A 623 -11.25 35.45 25.84
N THR A 624 -11.76 36.16 24.83
CA THR A 624 -11.47 37.58 24.58
C THR A 624 -12.70 38.49 24.78
N ALA A 625 -13.83 37.94 25.25
CA ALA A 625 -15.14 38.52 24.98
C ALA A 625 -15.58 39.69 25.88
N PHE A 626 -15.22 39.78 27.16
CA PHE A 626 -15.86 40.80 28.00
C PHE A 626 -15.49 42.24 27.60
N GLY A 627 -14.20 42.54 27.43
CA GLY A 627 -13.75 43.88 27.04
C GLY A 627 -14.15 44.28 25.61
N TYR A 628 -14.40 43.31 24.73
CA TYR A 628 -14.87 43.56 23.36
C TYR A 628 -16.39 43.75 23.32
N GLU A 629 -17.15 42.89 24.00
CA GLU A 629 -18.61 43.01 24.15
C GLU A 629 -19.00 44.30 24.88
N PHE A 630 -18.32 44.64 25.98
CA PHE A 630 -18.54 45.90 26.70
C PHE A 630 -18.37 47.11 25.79
N ARG A 631 -17.32 47.13 24.94
CA ARG A 631 -17.09 48.21 23.96
C ARG A 631 -18.17 48.25 22.88
N LYS A 632 -18.67 47.10 22.41
CA LYS A 632 -19.79 47.05 21.45
C LYS A 632 -21.10 47.55 22.06
N LEU A 633 -21.41 47.17 23.29
CA LEU A 633 -22.59 47.63 24.02
C LEU A 633 -22.55 49.16 24.24
N ILE A 634 -21.39 49.71 24.63
CA ILE A 634 -21.20 51.17 24.69
C ILE A 634 -21.37 51.80 23.31
N GLY A 635 -20.76 51.21 22.27
CA GLY A 635 -20.83 51.72 20.91
C GLY A 635 -22.26 51.83 20.37
N ILE A 636 -23.11 50.84 20.66
CA ILE A 636 -24.53 50.88 20.28
C ILE A 636 -25.30 51.88 21.13
N LEU A 637 -25.08 51.92 22.44
CA LEU A 637 -25.76 52.89 23.29
C LEU A 637 -25.41 54.33 22.87
N LYS A 638 -24.13 54.61 22.57
CA LYS A 638 -23.67 55.87 21.98
C LYS A 638 -24.37 56.15 20.65
N ALA A 639 -24.46 55.17 19.76
CA ALA A 639 -25.15 55.32 18.47
C ALA A 639 -26.63 55.67 18.64
N VAL A 640 -27.32 55.09 19.64
CA VAL A 640 -28.70 55.42 19.97
C VAL A 640 -28.84 56.90 20.36
N TYR A 641 -28.01 57.38 21.29
CA TYR A 641 -28.04 58.79 21.71
C TYR A 641 -27.63 59.76 20.61
N ALA A 642 -26.57 59.45 19.85
CA ALA A 642 -26.08 60.29 18.76
C ALA A 642 -27.13 60.45 17.65
N PHE A 643 -27.75 59.34 17.22
CA PHE A 643 -28.79 59.36 16.20
C PHE A 643 -30.02 60.15 16.65
N GLN A 644 -30.44 59.97 17.91
CA GLN A 644 -31.58 60.69 18.47
C GLN A 644 -31.29 62.20 18.60
N LYS A 645 -30.07 62.59 18.98
CA LYS A 645 -29.64 64.00 19.08
C LYS A 645 -29.68 64.70 17.71
N GLU A 646 -29.24 64.01 16.66
CA GLU A 646 -29.16 64.56 15.30
C GLU A 646 -30.51 64.55 14.57
N ASN A 647 -31.24 63.43 14.60
CA ASN A 647 -32.42 63.22 13.76
C ASN A 647 -33.76 63.38 14.50
N LYS A 648 -33.74 63.51 15.85
CA LYS A 648 -34.94 63.62 16.71
C LYS A 648 -35.97 62.48 16.55
N VAL A 649 -35.56 61.33 16.00
CA VAL A 649 -36.37 60.13 15.80
C VAL A 649 -35.63 58.88 16.30
N PRO A 650 -36.34 57.80 16.70
CA PRO A 650 -35.69 56.57 17.17
C PRO A 650 -34.94 55.86 16.03
N PRO A 651 -33.69 55.41 16.25
CA PRO A 651 -32.94 54.65 15.24
C PRO A 651 -33.49 53.23 15.04
N LYS A 652 -33.43 52.76 13.79
CA LYS A 652 -33.64 51.34 13.45
C LYS A 652 -32.35 50.54 13.58
N ASN A 653 -32.45 49.22 13.63
CA ASN A 653 -31.27 48.33 13.62
C ASN A 653 -30.30 48.62 12.45
N SER A 654 -30.82 48.99 11.27
CA SER A 654 -30.01 49.39 10.11
C SER A 654 -29.24 50.68 10.30
N ASP A 655 -29.79 51.62 11.09
CA ASP A 655 -29.16 52.91 11.36
C ASP A 655 -28.10 52.77 12.44
N LEU A 656 -28.36 51.93 13.44
CA LEU A 656 -27.40 51.58 14.49
C LEU A 656 -26.16 50.89 13.92
N ALA A 657 -26.31 50.03 12.92
CA ALA A 657 -25.17 49.42 12.22
C ALA A 657 -24.26 50.49 11.58
N LYS A 658 -24.84 51.51 10.94
CA LYS A 658 -24.11 52.60 10.31
C LYS A 658 -23.42 53.52 11.32
N TYR A 659 -24.11 53.89 12.40
CA TYR A 659 -23.59 54.83 13.41
C TYR A 659 -22.59 54.19 14.38
N SER A 660 -22.71 52.89 14.66
CA SER A 660 -21.77 52.17 15.53
C SER A 660 -20.57 51.59 14.77
N GLY A 661 -20.65 51.45 13.44
CA GLY A 661 -19.64 50.77 12.62
C GLY A 661 -19.59 49.25 12.82
N LEU A 662 -20.59 48.68 13.49
CA LEU A 662 -20.72 47.25 13.77
C LEU A 662 -21.48 46.53 12.65
N GLN A 663 -21.26 45.21 12.53
CA GLN A 663 -21.96 44.39 11.54
C GLN A 663 -23.45 44.28 11.87
N ALA A 664 -24.31 44.37 10.84
CA ALA A 664 -25.77 44.40 11.00
C ALA A 664 -26.34 43.15 11.70
N GLU A 665 -25.66 42.01 11.56
CA GLU A 665 -26.01 40.72 12.16
C GLU A 665 -25.89 40.73 13.70
N GLU A 666 -25.02 41.58 14.25
CA GLU A 666 -24.76 41.64 15.70
C GLU A 666 -25.73 42.57 16.44
N ILE A 667 -26.31 43.56 15.74
CA ILE A 667 -27.14 44.62 16.31
C ILE A 667 -28.34 44.08 17.11
N PRO A 668 -29.18 43.15 16.60
CA PRO A 668 -30.38 42.71 17.31
C PRO A 668 -30.08 42.02 18.65
N ARG A 669 -28.96 41.29 18.73
CA ARG A 669 -28.52 40.66 19.97
C ARG A 669 -28.09 41.70 21.00
N LEU A 670 -27.32 42.70 20.57
CA LEU A 670 -26.77 43.71 21.46
C LEU A 670 -27.84 44.69 21.95
N THR A 671 -28.78 45.10 21.09
CA THR A 671 -29.92 45.94 21.49
C THR A 671 -30.83 45.20 22.46
N LYS A 672 -31.12 43.91 22.23
CA LYS A 672 -31.87 43.08 23.19
C LYS A 672 -31.16 42.97 24.55
N THR A 673 -29.83 42.90 24.56
CA THR A 673 -29.03 42.89 25.79
C THR A 673 -29.17 44.22 26.54
N LEU A 674 -29.00 45.36 25.86
CA LEU A 674 -29.19 46.70 26.43
C LEU A 674 -30.63 46.92 26.92
N ALA A 675 -31.62 46.37 26.22
CA ALA A 675 -33.03 46.44 26.61
C ALA A 675 -33.32 45.64 27.87
N SER A 676 -32.77 44.42 27.98
CA SER A 676 -32.86 43.60 29.20
C SER A 676 -32.17 44.24 30.41
N ALA A 677 -31.12 45.04 30.16
CA ALA A 677 -30.43 45.84 31.17
C ALA A 677 -31.17 47.15 31.54
N GLY A 678 -32.31 47.44 30.89
CA GLY A 678 -33.12 48.63 31.15
C GLY A 678 -32.46 49.94 30.73
N LEU A 679 -31.57 49.90 29.74
CA LEU A 679 -30.86 51.08 29.20
C LEU A 679 -31.56 51.65 27.96
N ILE A 680 -32.17 50.78 27.15
CA ILE A 680 -33.00 51.15 26.00
C ILE A 680 -34.34 50.41 26.02
N VAL A 681 -35.33 50.93 25.30
CA VAL A 681 -36.67 50.33 25.15
C VAL A 681 -37.02 50.27 23.67
N GLU A 682 -37.64 49.16 23.28
CA GLU A 682 -38.19 48.99 21.93
C GLU A 682 -39.52 49.74 21.80
N THR A 683 -39.72 50.47 20.69
CA THR A 683 -40.99 51.16 20.44
C THR A 683 -42.06 50.24 19.85
N SER A 684 -43.31 50.68 19.82
CA SER A 684 -44.44 49.93 19.26
C SER A 684 -44.32 49.63 17.75
N GLU A 685 -43.44 50.33 17.03
CA GLU A 685 -43.20 50.09 15.60
C GLU A 685 -42.25 48.91 15.32
N GLY A 686 -41.67 48.30 16.36
CA GLY A 686 -40.70 47.19 16.24
C GLY A 686 -39.35 47.64 15.70
N ASP A 687 -38.26 46.99 16.12
CA ASP A 687 -36.89 47.23 15.63
C ASP A 687 -36.39 48.69 15.74
N THR A 688 -37.01 49.49 16.61
CA THR A 688 -36.71 50.90 16.86
C THR A 688 -36.48 51.10 18.34
N TRP A 689 -35.41 51.83 18.70
CA TRP A 689 -34.91 51.87 20.07
C TRP A 689 -34.86 53.29 20.65
N LEU A 690 -35.30 53.45 21.89
CA LEU A 690 -35.20 54.72 22.62
C LEU A 690 -34.40 54.52 23.91
N PRO A 691 -33.56 55.49 24.32
CA PRO A 691 -32.90 55.43 25.62
C PRO A 691 -33.92 55.65 26.74
N VAL A 692 -33.73 54.95 27.86
CA VAL A 692 -34.63 55.00 29.03
C VAL A 692 -34.29 56.18 29.96
N VAL A 693 -33.04 56.64 29.93
CA VAL A 693 -32.50 57.68 30.82
C VAL A 693 -31.87 58.77 29.95
N SER A 694 -31.78 60.01 30.44
CA SER A 694 -31.00 61.05 29.76
C SER A 694 -29.51 60.69 29.80
N GLY A 695 -28.76 60.99 28.73
CA GLY A 695 -27.30 60.82 28.70
C GLY A 695 -26.56 61.67 29.75
N GLU A 696 -27.22 62.71 30.29
CA GLU A 696 -26.70 63.55 31.38
C GLU A 696 -26.79 62.87 32.75
N ASP A 697 -27.81 62.01 32.95
CA ASP A 697 -28.10 61.35 34.22
C ASP A 697 -27.53 59.93 34.30
N LEU A 698 -26.89 59.45 33.23
CA LEU A 698 -26.27 58.14 33.15
C LEU A 698 -24.75 58.27 33.32
N SER A 699 -24.18 57.65 34.36
CA SER A 699 -22.73 57.50 34.49
C SER A 699 -22.23 56.23 33.78
N ILE A 700 -20.93 56.18 33.42
CA ILE A 700 -20.32 54.95 32.92
C ILE A 700 -20.34 53.86 34.01
N GLY A 701 -20.24 54.24 35.28
CA GLY A 701 -20.38 53.32 36.41
C GLY A 701 -21.79 52.71 36.53
N ASP A 702 -22.86 53.48 36.31
CA ASP A 702 -24.24 52.97 36.25
C ASP A 702 -24.45 52.01 35.08
N PHE A 703 -23.88 52.32 33.91
CA PHE A 703 -23.88 51.43 32.75
C PHE A 703 -23.17 50.11 33.08
N TYR A 704 -21.99 50.19 33.69
CA TYR A 704 -21.19 49.04 34.09
C TYR A 704 -21.94 48.13 35.09
N ARG A 705 -22.64 48.72 36.07
CA ARG A 705 -23.44 47.96 37.07
C ARG A 705 -24.64 47.21 36.47
N ARG A 706 -25.19 47.68 35.35
CA ARG A 706 -26.37 47.08 34.70
C ARG A 706 -26.01 45.99 33.68
N ILE A 707 -24.74 45.82 33.36
CA ILE A 707 -24.27 44.74 32.48
C ILE A 707 -24.14 43.43 33.30
N PRO A 708 -24.63 42.30 32.77
CA PRO A 708 -24.79 41.06 33.54
C PRO A 708 -23.49 40.37 33.99
N GLU A 709 -22.30 40.80 33.55
CA GLU A 709 -21.02 40.17 33.91
C GLU A 709 -20.01 41.24 34.38
N PRO A 710 -19.64 41.33 35.67
CA PRO A 710 -18.56 42.21 36.14
C PRO A 710 -17.15 41.61 35.90
N LEU A 711 -16.12 42.45 35.70
CA LEU A 711 -14.74 42.04 35.36
C LEU A 711 -14.04 41.21 36.44
N LEU A 712 -14.17 41.58 37.72
CA LEU A 712 -13.43 40.94 38.82
C LEU A 712 -14.33 40.21 39.82
N LYS A 713 -15.66 40.37 39.73
CA LYS A 713 -16.59 39.74 40.67
C LYS A 713 -17.00 38.35 40.15
N GLU A 714 -16.76 37.37 41.00
CA GLU A 714 -16.94 35.95 40.73
C GLU A 714 -18.42 35.55 40.60
N ASP A 715 -18.71 34.63 39.67
CA ASP A 715 -20.02 33.99 39.55
C ASP A 715 -20.34 33.21 40.82
N SER A 716 -21.53 33.41 41.40
CA SER A 716 -21.96 32.74 42.62
C SER A 716 -22.05 31.21 42.47
N SER A 717 -22.13 30.71 41.23
CA SER A 717 -22.16 29.29 40.89
C SER A 717 -20.78 28.64 40.74
N PHE A 718 -19.70 29.42 40.63
CA PHE A 718 -18.35 28.89 40.37
C PHE A 718 -17.28 29.62 41.18
N LYS A 719 -16.82 29.00 42.28
CA LYS A 719 -15.74 29.53 43.13
C LYS A 719 -14.36 29.22 42.53
N VAL A 720 -13.72 30.24 41.98
CA VAL A 720 -12.38 30.28 41.38
C VAL A 720 -11.32 30.70 42.41
N TYR A 721 -11.63 31.64 43.32
CA TYR A 721 -10.63 32.26 44.19
C TYR A 721 -10.75 31.83 45.66
N PRO A 722 -9.63 31.64 46.39
CA PRO A 722 -9.64 31.57 47.86
C PRO A 722 -10.21 32.86 48.46
N ASP A 723 -10.89 32.78 49.62
CA ASP A 723 -11.64 33.90 50.20
C ASP A 723 -10.80 35.19 50.39
N LYS A 724 -9.52 35.07 50.73
CA LYS A 724 -8.59 36.22 50.85
C LYS A 724 -8.32 36.96 49.53
N VAL A 725 -8.35 36.25 48.40
CA VAL A 725 -8.14 36.82 47.06
C VAL A 725 -9.44 37.44 46.57
N LYS A 726 -10.57 36.77 46.83
CA LYS A 726 -11.92 37.27 46.53
C LYS A 726 -12.16 38.65 47.14
N GLU A 727 -11.84 38.84 48.42
CA GLU A 727 -12.03 40.13 49.09
C GLU A 727 -11.21 41.26 48.44
N LYS A 728 -9.99 40.95 47.97
CA LYS A 728 -9.16 41.93 47.26
C LYS A 728 -9.71 42.26 45.88
N MET A 729 -10.22 41.26 45.16
CA MET A 729 -10.84 41.46 43.84
C MET A 729 -12.13 42.28 43.95
N GLU A 730 -12.98 41.99 44.94
CA GLU A 730 -14.19 42.77 45.20
C GLU A 730 -13.86 44.23 45.59
N LYS A 731 -12.80 44.46 46.38
CA LYS A 731 -12.32 45.81 46.69
C LYS A 731 -11.81 46.56 45.45
N ALA A 732 -11.07 45.88 44.56
CA ALA A 732 -10.58 46.47 43.33
C ALA A 732 -11.73 46.82 42.36
N GLU A 733 -12.71 45.92 42.23
CA GLU A 733 -13.93 46.14 41.45
C GLU A 733 -14.72 47.35 41.95
N ASN A 734 -14.91 47.46 43.27
CA ASN A 734 -15.61 48.59 43.87
C ASN A 734 -14.86 49.92 43.68
N SER A 735 -13.51 49.89 43.69
CA SER A 735 -12.70 51.07 43.38
C SER A 735 -12.89 51.50 41.93
N LEU A 736 -12.83 50.54 40.99
CA LEU A 736 -13.07 50.78 39.57
C LEU A 736 -14.46 51.36 39.33
N GLN A 737 -15.49 50.80 39.94
CA GLN A 737 -16.86 51.31 39.83
C GLN A 737 -16.97 52.75 40.32
N LYS A 738 -16.36 53.06 41.46
CA LYS A 738 -16.35 54.41 42.02
C LYS A 738 -15.64 55.43 41.11
N ASP A 739 -14.55 55.02 40.47
CA ASP A 739 -13.85 55.87 39.51
C ASP A 739 -14.71 56.09 38.24
N LEU A 740 -15.41 55.05 37.77
CA LEU A 740 -16.31 55.14 36.61
C LEU A 740 -17.60 55.94 36.87
N ASP A 741 -18.09 55.99 38.11
CA ASP A 741 -19.23 56.82 38.51
C ASP A 741 -18.93 58.33 38.33
N SER A 742 -17.65 58.72 38.31
CA SER A 742 -17.22 60.12 38.09
C SER A 742 -17.27 60.56 36.62
N VAL A 743 -17.47 59.62 35.68
CA VAL A 743 -17.51 59.90 34.24
C VAL A 743 -18.95 59.85 33.75
N SER A 744 -19.43 60.97 33.20
CA SER A 744 -20.77 61.04 32.63
C SER A 744 -20.78 60.36 31.26
N PHE A 745 -21.87 59.68 30.91
CA PHE A 745 -22.04 59.12 29.58
C PHE A 745 -22.13 60.23 28.50
N ARG A 746 -22.47 61.47 28.90
CA ARG A 746 -22.40 62.66 28.03
C ARG A 746 -21.00 62.87 27.44
N ASP A 747 -19.95 62.63 28.22
CA ASP A 747 -18.55 62.81 27.79
C ASP A 747 -18.15 61.85 26.65
N LEU A 748 -18.97 60.83 26.38
CA LEU A 748 -18.81 59.91 25.26
C LEU A 748 -19.63 60.31 24.02
N ILE A 749 -20.67 61.14 24.18
CA ILE A 749 -21.62 61.54 23.13
C ILE A 749 -21.20 62.88 22.50
N ASP A 750 -20.75 63.84 23.31
CA ASP A 750 -20.19 65.13 22.89
C ASP A 750 -18.75 64.97 22.36
#